data_AF-A0A2E2MRL8-F1
#
_entry.id   AF-A0A2E2MRL8-F1
#
_cell.length_a   1.000
_cell.length_b   1.000
_cell.length_c   1.000
_cell.angle_alpha   90.00
_cell.angle_beta   90.00
_cell.angle_gamma   90.00
#
_symmetry.space_group_name_H-M   'P 1'
#
loop_
_entity.id
_entity.type
_entity.pdbx_description
1 polymer ?
#
loop_
_entity_poly.entity_id
_entity_poly.type
_entity_poly.pdbx_seq_one_letter_code
_entity_poly.pdbx_strand_id
1 'polypeptide(L)'
;EVDYLVATDAIGMGLNMDIDHVAFAGISKFDGRHRRNLAPAELAQIAGRAGRAMNDGTFGTTADQRPLDPDLAEAIEGHKFDPLTRIYWRNGDLDFASVHALRQTLARPAPQGGLIRARAAEDEQALALLLRDETVKDRAATPEAVRLLWDVCQVPDFQGVMTDAHANLLATLYKYLTGPEGRLPEDWMAGQVKRLDRTDGDIDALTQRIAHIRTWTYVSFHGDWLGDARHWQNRTRAIEDKLSDALHDRLTQRFVDKSTAHLMMKLKDTPDLMAAVTASGDVVVEGHPVGHLKGFLFEAGGANGDAAGKTIAAAAGRALKGEFRRRVVALEQAPDTDITLAPLDGRDAGTILWGGVPVGRLVKGEALLRPAVRVTASDLLDAQGRDRVARRLERWIADHLARLFRDLLALDKASLTGPAKGLAFRLGEAHGSLPRAAADEQLALIDKDARRDLRAAGIRIGRETVFLPALVRPAPAAMRGFLWCLTQGRRPVPPPLPGRVSLPAGRLPREYWEQVGFRRFGKTALRIDMVERIAARAWDLAKAGGKAGFEISPDLLSLAGCGAAEMAQILRGLGFKGREVEGALRFRPAARRTATNTPTRGKAKGRAKANTPAPPAAPKVDPHSPFAKLKDLVLS
;
A
#
# COMPACT_ATOMS: atom_id res chain seq x y z
N GLU A 1 2.19 26.51 -4.38
CA GLU A 1 2.29 27.57 -5.40
C GLU A 1 1.54 27.09 -6.62
N VAL A 2 0.74 27.95 -7.25
CA VAL A 2 -0.11 27.59 -8.41
C VAL A 2 0.52 28.21 -9.64
N ASP A 3 1.14 27.38 -10.48
CA ASP A 3 1.89 27.86 -11.66
C ASP A 3 1.00 28.19 -12.86
N TYR A 4 -0.25 27.73 -12.87
CA TYR A 4 -1.19 27.90 -13.99
C TYR A 4 -2.61 28.21 -13.49
N LEU A 5 -3.28 29.15 -14.16
CA LEU A 5 -4.66 29.53 -13.89
C LEU A 5 -5.52 29.33 -15.15
N VAL A 6 -6.67 28.68 -14.98
CA VAL A 6 -7.72 28.65 -16.00
C VAL A 6 -8.85 29.57 -15.57
N ALA A 7 -9.16 30.57 -16.39
CA ALA A 7 -10.18 31.55 -16.05
C ALA A 7 -10.96 32.04 -17.28
N THR A 8 -12.10 32.67 -17.04
CA THR A 8 -12.92 33.32 -18.07
C THR A 8 -12.43 34.75 -18.33
N ASP A 9 -13.08 35.45 -19.27
CA ASP A 9 -12.84 36.86 -19.58
C ASP A 9 -12.99 37.80 -18.35
N ALA A 10 -13.63 37.32 -17.28
CA ALA A 10 -13.72 38.00 -15.99
C ALA A 10 -12.35 38.42 -15.42
N ILE A 11 -11.25 37.73 -15.74
CA ILE A 11 -9.92 38.16 -15.27
C ILE A 11 -9.52 39.52 -15.81
N GLY A 12 -10.09 39.96 -16.94
CA GLY A 12 -9.81 41.26 -17.55
C GLY A 12 -10.13 42.46 -16.64
N MET A 13 -10.88 42.24 -15.55
CA MET A 13 -11.26 43.28 -14.59
C MET A 13 -11.22 42.77 -13.14
N GLY A 14 -11.02 43.67 -12.17
CA GLY A 14 -11.39 43.40 -10.77
C GLY A 14 -10.50 42.47 -9.95
N LEU A 15 -9.44 41.90 -10.52
CA LEU A 15 -8.47 41.06 -9.79
C LEU A 15 -7.03 41.56 -10.00
N ASN A 16 -6.25 41.59 -8.91
CA ASN A 16 -4.82 41.87 -8.94
C ASN A 16 -4.06 40.53 -8.98
N MET A 17 -3.59 40.13 -10.17
CA MET A 17 -2.97 38.82 -10.40
C MET A 17 -1.60 38.96 -11.05
N ASP A 18 -0.64 38.15 -10.63
CA ASP A 18 0.70 38.13 -11.21
C ASP A 18 0.73 37.09 -12.33
N ILE A 19 0.74 37.55 -13.58
CA ILE A 19 0.57 36.71 -14.76
C ILE A 19 1.68 37.07 -15.73
N ASP A 20 2.54 36.12 -16.06
CA ASP A 20 3.61 36.32 -17.06
C ASP A 20 3.11 36.08 -18.49
N HIS A 21 2.15 35.17 -18.65
CA HIS A 21 1.63 34.75 -19.95
C HIS A 21 0.11 34.55 -19.94
N VAL A 22 -0.57 35.08 -20.96
CA VAL A 22 -2.00 34.85 -21.22
C VAL A 22 -2.19 34.04 -22.50
N ALA A 23 -2.79 32.85 -22.39
CA ALA A 23 -3.12 32.00 -23.52
C ALA A 23 -4.64 31.93 -23.75
N PHE A 24 -5.09 32.37 -24.94
CA PHE A 24 -6.50 32.29 -25.33
C PHE A 24 -6.87 30.87 -25.79
N ALA A 25 -7.74 30.19 -25.04
CA ALA A 25 -8.34 28.92 -25.43
C ALA A 25 -9.47 29.07 -26.48
N GLY A 26 -9.98 30.29 -26.67
CA GLY A 26 -10.96 30.62 -27.69
C GLY A 26 -11.14 32.12 -27.83
N ILE A 27 -11.34 32.60 -29.06
CA ILE A 27 -11.51 34.03 -29.39
C ILE A 27 -12.96 34.40 -29.71
N SER A 28 -13.92 33.53 -29.34
CA SER A 28 -15.34 33.75 -29.54
C SER A 28 -16.10 33.60 -28.22
N LYS A 29 -17.07 34.47 -27.95
CA LYS A 29 -17.95 34.42 -26.77
C LYS A 29 -19.43 34.36 -27.16
N PHE A 30 -20.25 33.85 -26.26
CA PHE A 30 -21.71 33.87 -26.38
C PHE A 30 -22.29 35.01 -25.54
N ASP A 31 -22.89 36.00 -26.18
CA ASP A 31 -23.46 37.18 -25.50
C ASP A 31 -24.92 36.98 -25.08
N GLY A 32 -25.31 35.76 -24.72
CA GLY A 32 -26.69 35.41 -24.38
C GLY A 32 -27.63 35.16 -25.57
N ARG A 33 -27.22 35.42 -26.82
CA ARG A 33 -28.03 35.14 -28.03
C ARG A 33 -27.29 34.43 -29.15
N HIS A 34 -26.11 34.91 -29.51
CA HIS A 34 -25.28 34.31 -30.56
C HIS A 34 -23.83 34.33 -30.14
N ARG A 35 -23.06 33.43 -30.76
CA ARG A 35 -21.63 33.33 -30.56
C ARG A 35 -20.95 34.26 -31.57
N ARG A 36 -20.13 35.19 -31.10
CA ARG A 36 -19.37 36.13 -31.93
C ARG A 36 -17.90 36.15 -31.53
N ASN A 37 -17.04 36.66 -32.41
CA ASN A 37 -15.64 36.92 -32.06
C ASN A 37 -15.53 38.06 -31.03
N LEU A 38 -14.53 37.96 -30.18
CA LEU A 38 -14.11 39.03 -29.28
C LEU A 38 -13.62 40.21 -30.10
N ALA A 39 -14.00 41.42 -29.68
CA ALA A 39 -13.47 42.65 -30.25
C ALA A 39 -11.99 42.83 -29.85
N PRO A 40 -11.19 43.55 -30.64
CA PRO A 40 -9.79 43.82 -30.32
C PRO A 40 -9.58 44.41 -28.91
N ALA A 41 -10.47 45.31 -28.48
CA ALA A 41 -10.43 45.88 -27.14
C ALA A 41 -10.73 44.86 -26.03
N GLU A 42 -11.62 43.89 -26.25
CA GLU A 42 -11.91 42.81 -25.29
C GLU A 42 -10.70 41.88 -25.15
N LEU A 43 -10.03 41.55 -26.27
CA LEU A 43 -8.80 40.77 -26.27
C LEU A 43 -7.66 41.50 -25.60
N ALA A 44 -7.48 42.79 -25.90
CA ALA A 44 -6.44 43.62 -25.27
C ALA A 44 -6.62 43.72 -23.76
N GLN A 45 -7.87 43.82 -23.28
CA GLN A 45 -8.16 43.85 -21.85
C GLN A 45 -7.74 42.57 -21.12
N ILE A 46 -7.87 41.42 -21.77
CA ILE A 46 -7.48 40.11 -21.22
C ILE A 46 -5.96 39.91 -21.37
N ALA A 47 -5.41 40.18 -22.56
CA ALA A 47 -3.98 40.05 -22.86
C ALA A 47 -3.12 40.97 -21.99
N GLY A 48 -3.58 42.20 -21.75
CA GLY A 48 -2.91 43.18 -20.88
C GLY A 48 -2.92 42.82 -19.39
N ARG A 49 -3.45 41.66 -19.01
CA ARG A 49 -3.21 41.07 -17.68
C ARG A 49 -1.85 40.40 -17.58
N ALA A 50 -1.22 40.06 -18.70
CA ALA A 50 0.15 39.59 -18.72
C ALA A 50 1.12 40.76 -18.50
N GLY A 51 2.11 40.56 -17.64
CA GLY A 51 3.13 41.54 -17.31
C GLY A 51 2.74 42.46 -16.15
N ARG A 52 3.74 43.14 -15.59
CA ARG A 52 3.57 44.08 -14.47
C ARG A 52 4.65 45.14 -14.48
N ALA A 53 4.26 46.40 -14.61
CA ALA A 53 5.11 47.58 -14.46
C ALA A 53 6.45 47.52 -15.21
N MET A 54 7.46 46.86 -14.62
CA MET A 54 8.83 46.71 -15.14
C MET A 54 9.08 45.37 -15.85
N ASN A 55 8.14 44.42 -15.77
CA ASN A 55 8.25 43.10 -16.40
C ASN A 55 7.26 43.01 -17.57
N ASP A 56 7.80 42.74 -18.76
CA ASP A 56 7.00 42.50 -19.95
C ASP A 56 6.25 41.18 -19.82
N GLY A 57 4.98 41.19 -20.24
CA GLY A 57 4.15 40.00 -20.36
C GLY A 57 4.08 39.51 -21.79
N THR A 58 3.65 38.26 -21.97
CA THR A 58 3.41 37.69 -23.30
C THR A 58 1.96 37.20 -23.43
N PHE A 59 1.44 37.16 -24.64
CA PHE A 59 0.13 36.59 -24.92
C PHE A 59 0.15 35.75 -26.19
N GLY A 60 -0.79 34.80 -26.28
CA GLY A 60 -0.88 33.89 -27.42
C GLY A 60 -2.14 33.05 -27.38
N THR A 61 -2.19 32.01 -28.21
CA THR A 61 -3.31 31.05 -28.25
C THR A 61 -2.84 29.67 -27.81
N THR A 62 -3.76 28.84 -27.30
CA THR A 62 -3.43 27.43 -27.00
C THR A 62 -3.23 26.62 -28.29
N ALA A 63 -2.62 25.44 -28.20
CA ALA A 63 -2.28 24.60 -29.37
C ALA A 63 -3.49 24.22 -30.25
N ASP A 64 -4.67 24.07 -29.64
CA ASP A 64 -5.90 23.70 -30.34
C ASP A 64 -6.61 24.89 -31.00
N GLN A 65 -6.12 26.11 -30.77
CA GLN A 65 -6.71 27.35 -31.27
C GLN A 65 -5.85 27.93 -32.40
N ARG A 66 -6.52 28.44 -33.44
CA ARG A 66 -5.84 29.10 -34.55
C ARG A 66 -4.98 30.26 -34.02
N PRO A 67 -3.75 30.44 -34.53
CA PRO A 67 -2.95 31.62 -34.20
C PRO A 67 -3.75 32.91 -34.36
N LEU A 68 -3.49 33.86 -33.46
CA LEU A 68 -4.01 35.22 -33.60
C LEU A 68 -3.58 35.80 -34.95
N ASP A 69 -4.51 36.53 -35.57
CA ASP A 69 -4.22 37.27 -36.79
C ASP A 69 -3.08 38.27 -36.49
N PRO A 70 -2.00 38.32 -37.30
CA PRO A 70 -0.91 39.27 -37.08
C PRO A 70 -1.36 40.72 -36.94
N ASP A 71 -2.35 41.15 -37.72
CA ASP A 71 -2.86 42.53 -37.68
C ASP A 71 -3.57 42.81 -36.33
N LEU A 72 -4.23 41.81 -35.78
CA LEU A 72 -4.90 41.88 -34.48
C LEU A 72 -3.87 41.89 -33.33
N ALA A 73 -2.80 41.10 -33.44
CA ALA A 73 -1.72 41.12 -32.47
C ALA A 73 -1.02 42.49 -32.44
N GLU A 74 -0.70 43.05 -33.60
CA GLU A 74 -0.11 44.40 -33.69
C GLU A 74 -1.06 45.47 -33.14
N ALA A 75 -2.36 45.35 -33.39
CA ALA A 75 -3.36 46.26 -32.85
C ALA A 75 -3.42 46.21 -31.31
N ILE A 76 -3.29 45.02 -30.71
CA ILE A 76 -3.25 44.83 -29.26
C ILE A 76 -1.95 45.41 -28.68
N GLU A 77 -0.78 45.05 -29.22
CA GLU A 77 0.52 45.55 -28.76
C GLU A 77 0.64 47.07 -28.91
N GLY A 78 0.21 47.59 -30.06
CA GLY A 78 0.23 49.01 -30.39
C GLY A 78 -0.91 49.84 -29.80
N HIS A 79 -1.83 49.24 -29.04
CA HIS A 79 -3.00 49.90 -28.45
C HIS A 79 -3.86 50.68 -29.48
N LYS A 80 -4.04 50.12 -30.68
CA LYS A 80 -4.79 50.74 -31.78
C LYS A 80 -6.20 50.13 -31.86
N PHE A 81 -7.21 50.86 -31.41
CA PHE A 81 -8.60 50.38 -31.38
C PHE A 81 -9.57 51.36 -32.04
N ASP A 82 -10.63 50.83 -32.64
CA ASP A 82 -11.71 51.65 -33.20
C ASP A 82 -12.43 52.44 -32.11
N PRO A 83 -12.80 53.71 -32.35
CA PRO A 83 -13.57 54.50 -31.40
C PRO A 83 -14.98 53.91 -31.22
N LEU A 84 -15.49 53.98 -29.98
CA LEU A 84 -16.86 53.58 -29.68
C LEU A 84 -17.84 54.55 -30.36
N THR A 85 -18.54 54.06 -31.38
CA THR A 85 -19.52 54.86 -32.14
C THR A 85 -20.93 54.81 -31.56
N ARG A 86 -21.19 53.86 -30.64
CA ARG A 86 -22.52 53.65 -30.07
C ARG A 86 -22.44 53.20 -28.60
N ILE A 87 -23.38 53.68 -27.78
CA ILE A 87 -23.48 53.34 -26.36
C ILE A 87 -24.91 52.84 -26.09
N TYR A 88 -25.04 51.74 -25.33
CA TYR A 88 -26.34 51.29 -24.85
C TYR A 88 -26.86 52.22 -23.75
N TRP A 89 -28.06 52.73 -23.93
CA TRP A 89 -28.71 53.68 -23.05
C TRP A 89 -30.03 53.12 -22.53
N ARG A 90 -30.33 53.39 -21.27
CA ARG A 90 -31.61 53.07 -20.64
C ARG A 90 -32.13 54.30 -19.91
N ASN A 91 -33.44 54.54 -20.01
CA ASN A 91 -34.08 55.65 -19.30
C ASN A 91 -34.01 55.43 -17.78
N GLY A 92 -33.42 56.38 -17.05
CA GLY A 92 -33.38 56.39 -15.58
C GLY A 92 -34.53 57.17 -14.94
N ASP A 93 -35.16 58.07 -15.70
CA ASP A 93 -36.26 58.89 -15.22
C ASP A 93 -37.58 58.12 -15.36
N LEU A 94 -37.89 57.30 -14.35
CA LEU A 94 -39.04 56.39 -14.34
C LEU A 94 -40.25 57.03 -13.66
N ASP A 95 -41.43 56.83 -14.25
CA ASP A 95 -42.71 57.28 -13.68
C ASP A 95 -43.43 56.11 -13.00
N PHE A 96 -43.68 56.25 -11.70
CA PHE A 96 -44.33 55.24 -10.86
C PHE A 96 -45.82 55.53 -10.63
N ALA A 97 -46.42 56.55 -11.25
CA ALA A 97 -47.83 56.90 -11.04
C ALA A 97 -48.80 55.73 -11.36
N SER A 98 -48.43 54.89 -12.32
CA SER A 98 -49.13 53.64 -12.62
C SER A 98 -48.20 52.65 -13.31
N VAL A 99 -48.56 51.36 -13.32
CA VAL A 99 -47.85 50.33 -14.08
C VAL A 99 -47.73 50.71 -15.57
N HIS A 100 -48.76 51.36 -16.12
CA HIS A 100 -48.75 51.80 -17.51
C HIS A 100 -47.69 52.89 -17.76
N ALA A 101 -47.63 53.90 -16.88
CA ALA A 101 -46.64 54.98 -16.95
C ALA A 101 -45.20 54.45 -16.80
N LEU A 102 -44.98 53.49 -15.90
CA LEU A 102 -43.69 52.84 -15.72
C LEU A 102 -43.24 52.12 -17.00
N ARG A 103 -44.14 51.34 -17.63
CA ARG A 103 -43.82 50.66 -18.90
C ARG A 103 -43.54 51.63 -20.04
N GLN A 104 -44.27 52.74 -20.11
CA GLN A 104 -44.03 53.76 -21.13
C GLN A 104 -42.66 54.43 -20.95
N THR A 105 -42.31 54.81 -19.72
CA THR A 105 -41.02 55.46 -19.42
C THR A 105 -39.84 54.51 -19.58
N LEU A 106 -39.97 53.21 -19.26
CA LEU A 106 -38.98 52.18 -19.58
C LEU A 106 -38.79 51.98 -21.09
N ALA A 107 -39.88 52.12 -21.86
CA ALA A 107 -39.87 51.94 -23.30
C ALA A 107 -39.34 53.13 -24.12
N ARG A 108 -38.98 54.24 -23.44
CA ARG A 108 -38.58 55.49 -24.09
C ARG A 108 -37.42 55.27 -25.08
N PRO A 109 -37.48 55.85 -26.29
CA PRO A 109 -36.37 55.78 -27.23
C PRO A 109 -35.18 56.60 -26.75
N ALA A 110 -33.99 56.26 -27.26
CA ALA A 110 -32.78 56.99 -26.94
C ALA A 110 -32.88 58.46 -27.42
N PRO A 111 -32.50 59.44 -26.58
CA PRO A 111 -32.79 60.86 -26.85
C PRO A 111 -31.87 61.50 -27.89
N GLN A 112 -30.73 60.88 -28.20
CA GLN A 112 -29.68 61.45 -29.04
C GLN A 112 -29.06 60.40 -29.96
N GLY A 113 -28.51 60.85 -31.10
CA GLY A 113 -27.72 60.00 -31.98
C GLY A 113 -26.47 59.43 -31.28
N GLY A 114 -26.10 58.20 -31.60
CA GLY A 114 -25.02 57.47 -30.92
C GLY A 114 -25.48 56.69 -29.67
N LEU A 115 -26.62 57.06 -29.06
CA LEU A 115 -27.25 56.23 -28.04
C LEU A 115 -28.20 55.23 -28.69
N ILE A 116 -28.06 53.96 -28.34
CA ILE A 116 -29.01 52.91 -28.73
C ILE A 116 -29.74 52.47 -27.48
N ARG A 117 -31.07 52.33 -27.54
CA ARG A 117 -31.82 51.75 -26.44
C ARG A 117 -31.24 50.38 -26.08
N ALA A 118 -30.93 50.20 -24.80
CA ALA A 118 -30.52 48.94 -24.24
C ALA A 118 -31.59 47.88 -24.54
N ARG A 119 -31.16 46.64 -24.74
CA ARG A 119 -32.10 45.52 -24.86
C ARG A 119 -32.89 45.40 -23.55
N ALA A 120 -34.11 44.85 -23.61
CA ALA A 120 -34.92 44.63 -22.43
C ALA A 120 -34.11 43.88 -21.36
N ALA A 121 -33.81 44.56 -20.27
CA ALA A 121 -33.03 44.02 -19.17
C ALA A 121 -33.86 43.01 -18.37
N GLU A 122 -33.20 42.23 -17.50
CA GLU A 122 -33.85 41.17 -16.72
C GLU A 122 -35.02 41.69 -15.89
N ASP A 123 -34.89 42.88 -15.30
CA ASP A 123 -35.93 43.54 -14.52
C ASP A 123 -37.17 43.95 -15.36
N GLU A 124 -36.98 44.46 -16.58
CA GLU A 124 -38.07 44.78 -17.52
C GLU A 124 -38.79 43.51 -17.98
N GLN A 125 -38.05 42.41 -18.18
CA GLN A 125 -38.61 41.10 -18.50
C GLN A 125 -39.39 40.51 -17.31
N ALA A 126 -38.83 40.59 -16.10
CA ALA A 126 -39.48 40.17 -14.87
C ALA A 126 -40.79 40.94 -14.65
N LEU A 127 -40.79 42.27 -14.84
CA LEU A 127 -41.99 43.09 -14.77
C LEU A 127 -43.05 42.61 -15.75
N ALA A 128 -42.67 42.33 -17.01
CA ALA A 128 -43.62 41.83 -18.01
C ALA A 128 -44.22 40.46 -17.65
N LEU A 129 -43.46 39.58 -16.95
CA LEU A 129 -43.94 38.29 -16.46
C LEU A 129 -44.85 38.45 -15.24
N LEU A 130 -44.46 39.27 -14.26
CA LEU A 130 -45.23 39.50 -13.03
C LEU A 130 -46.60 40.12 -13.31
N LEU A 131 -46.69 40.99 -14.32
CA LEU A 131 -47.94 41.57 -14.77
C LEU A 131 -48.90 40.57 -15.44
N ARG A 132 -48.50 39.30 -15.62
CA ARG A 132 -49.45 38.24 -16.03
C ARG A 132 -50.28 37.73 -14.85
N ASP A 133 -49.82 37.94 -13.62
CA ASP A 133 -50.56 37.58 -12.40
C ASP A 133 -51.54 38.70 -12.03
N GLU A 134 -52.84 38.39 -12.05
CA GLU A 134 -53.90 39.36 -11.71
C GLU A 134 -53.79 39.85 -10.26
N THR A 135 -53.35 39.00 -9.32
CA THR A 135 -53.16 39.43 -7.93
C THR A 135 -52.06 40.49 -7.80
N VAL A 136 -51.01 40.39 -8.63
CA VAL A 136 -49.92 41.38 -8.65
C VAL A 136 -50.42 42.70 -9.23
N LYS A 137 -51.18 42.65 -10.33
CA LYS A 137 -51.81 43.83 -10.94
C LYS A 137 -52.73 44.56 -9.96
N ASP A 138 -53.64 43.83 -9.31
CA ASP A 138 -54.62 44.39 -8.39
C ASP A 138 -53.96 45.11 -7.20
N ARG A 139 -52.83 44.58 -6.74
CA ARG A 139 -52.05 45.17 -5.64
C ARG A 139 -51.21 46.37 -6.07
N ALA A 140 -50.86 46.50 -7.36
CA ALA A 140 -50.10 47.61 -7.92
C ALA A 140 -50.98 48.84 -8.21
N ALA A 141 -51.82 49.23 -7.24
CA ALA A 141 -52.83 50.28 -7.40
C ALA A 141 -52.36 51.69 -6.99
N THR A 142 -51.30 51.80 -6.19
CA THR A 142 -50.74 53.09 -5.73
C THR A 142 -49.33 53.31 -6.25
N PRO A 143 -48.85 54.58 -6.33
CA PRO A 143 -47.49 54.87 -6.77
C PRO A 143 -46.40 54.17 -5.95
N GLU A 144 -46.62 54.01 -4.64
CA GLU A 144 -45.71 53.31 -3.73
C GLU A 144 -45.67 51.81 -4.04
N ALA A 145 -46.82 51.20 -4.31
CA ALA A 145 -46.91 49.79 -4.69
C ALA A 145 -46.26 49.52 -6.05
N VAL A 146 -46.41 50.44 -7.01
CA VAL A 146 -45.73 50.34 -8.32
C VAL A 146 -44.22 50.48 -8.18
N ARG A 147 -43.73 51.38 -7.31
CA ARG A 147 -42.30 51.49 -6.98
C ARG A 147 -41.76 50.22 -6.34
N LEU A 148 -42.47 49.68 -5.35
CA LEU A 148 -42.10 48.42 -4.70
C LEU A 148 -42.10 47.24 -5.69
N LEU A 149 -43.09 47.17 -6.59
CA LEU A 149 -43.12 46.17 -7.66
C LEU A 149 -41.85 46.27 -8.52
N TRP A 150 -41.45 47.48 -8.86
CA TRP A 150 -40.23 47.72 -9.63
C TRP A 150 -38.98 47.30 -8.84
N ASP A 151 -38.86 47.67 -7.58
CA ASP A 151 -37.74 47.27 -6.71
C ASP A 151 -37.63 45.75 -6.59
N VAL A 152 -38.76 45.03 -6.51
CA VAL A 152 -38.80 43.56 -6.52
C VAL A 152 -38.35 43.02 -7.89
N CYS A 153 -38.73 43.64 -9.00
CA CYS A 153 -38.28 43.23 -10.33
C CYS A 153 -36.76 43.39 -10.52
N GLN A 154 -36.11 44.25 -9.74
CA GLN A 154 -34.65 44.44 -9.77
C GLN A 154 -33.86 43.35 -9.05
N VAL A 155 -34.51 42.43 -8.33
CA VAL A 155 -33.84 41.29 -7.69
C VAL A 155 -33.23 40.38 -8.76
N PRO A 156 -31.88 40.24 -8.83
CA PRO A 156 -31.22 39.53 -9.93
C PRO A 156 -31.52 38.03 -9.95
N ASP A 157 -31.64 37.47 -11.16
CA ASP A 157 -31.61 36.03 -11.37
C ASP A 157 -30.16 35.57 -11.53
N PHE A 158 -29.51 35.21 -10.42
CA PHE A 158 -28.13 34.72 -10.45
C PHE A 158 -27.95 33.39 -11.20
N GLN A 159 -29.02 32.70 -11.62
CA GLN A 159 -28.92 31.55 -12.52
C GLN A 159 -28.75 31.96 -13.99
N GLY A 160 -29.22 33.15 -14.37
CA GLY A 160 -29.09 33.70 -15.73
C GLY A 160 -29.96 33.02 -16.79
N VAL A 161 -31.08 32.37 -16.39
CA VAL A 161 -31.97 31.64 -17.32
C VAL A 161 -33.35 32.30 -17.43
N MET A 162 -33.71 33.24 -16.55
CA MET A 162 -35.03 33.89 -16.48
C MET A 162 -36.17 32.86 -16.54
N THR A 163 -36.26 32.06 -15.47
CA THR A 163 -37.23 30.97 -15.37
C THR A 163 -38.56 31.42 -14.77
N ASP A 164 -39.64 30.68 -15.05
CA ASP A 164 -40.93 30.85 -14.37
C ASP A 164 -40.80 30.73 -12.84
N ALA A 165 -39.80 29.97 -12.35
CA ALA A 165 -39.53 29.84 -10.93
C ALA A 165 -39.07 31.16 -10.30
N HIS A 166 -38.19 31.92 -10.97
CA HIS A 166 -37.76 33.23 -10.49
C HIS A 166 -38.94 34.22 -10.48
N ALA A 167 -39.71 34.28 -11.57
CA ALA A 167 -40.91 35.13 -11.62
C ALA A 167 -41.91 34.82 -10.51
N ASN A 168 -42.12 33.54 -10.18
CA ASN A 168 -42.97 33.12 -9.06
C ASN A 168 -42.39 33.52 -7.69
N LEU A 169 -41.06 33.48 -7.51
CA LEU A 169 -40.42 33.98 -6.31
C LEU A 169 -40.64 35.49 -6.15
N LEU A 170 -40.40 36.27 -7.21
CA LEU A 170 -40.62 37.71 -7.20
C LEU A 170 -42.09 38.08 -6.92
N ALA A 171 -43.03 37.39 -7.56
CA ALA A 171 -44.46 37.57 -7.28
C ALA A 171 -44.79 37.27 -5.81
N THR A 172 -44.14 36.25 -5.23
CA THR A 172 -44.29 35.88 -3.81
C THR A 172 -43.74 36.96 -2.89
N LEU A 173 -42.53 37.47 -3.17
CA LEU A 173 -41.92 38.57 -2.43
C LEU A 173 -42.84 39.80 -2.43
N TYR A 174 -43.31 40.20 -3.62
CA TYR A 174 -44.21 41.34 -3.76
C TYR A 174 -45.51 41.15 -2.96
N LYS A 175 -46.09 39.94 -2.97
CA LYS A 175 -47.31 39.62 -2.19
C LYS A 175 -47.08 39.68 -0.67
N TYR A 176 -45.92 39.31 -0.17
CA TYR A 176 -45.60 39.49 1.26
C TYR A 176 -45.38 40.97 1.61
N LEU A 177 -44.63 41.70 0.79
CA LEU A 177 -44.29 43.10 1.04
C LEU A 177 -45.48 44.07 0.91
N THR A 178 -46.50 43.68 0.14
CA THR A 178 -47.81 44.37 0.06
C THR A 178 -48.85 43.78 1.01
N GLY A 179 -48.47 42.79 1.84
CA GLY A 179 -49.34 42.18 2.84
C GLY A 179 -49.48 43.04 4.10
N PRO A 180 -50.25 42.57 5.11
CA PRO A 180 -50.54 43.34 6.32
C PRO A 180 -49.30 43.77 7.11
N GLU A 181 -48.25 42.93 7.13
CA GLU A 181 -47.01 43.19 7.87
C GLU A 181 -46.01 44.05 7.09
N GLY A 182 -46.20 44.24 5.79
CA GLY A 182 -45.30 45.02 4.93
C GLY A 182 -43.87 44.47 4.84
N ARG A 183 -43.64 43.23 5.28
CA ARG A 183 -42.32 42.59 5.43
C ARG A 183 -42.39 41.11 5.06
N LEU A 184 -41.22 40.51 4.81
CA LEU A 184 -41.10 39.07 4.59
C LEU A 184 -41.19 38.32 5.92
N PRO A 185 -42.05 37.29 6.05
CA PRO A 185 -42.14 36.50 7.28
C PRO A 185 -40.81 35.79 7.60
N GLU A 186 -40.35 35.90 8.84
CA GLU A 186 -39.05 35.33 9.25
C GLU A 186 -39.00 33.80 9.11
N ASP A 187 -40.09 33.10 9.44
CA ASP A 187 -40.18 31.65 9.30
C ASP A 187 -40.11 31.21 7.82
N TRP A 188 -40.68 32.00 6.92
CA TRP A 188 -40.61 31.74 5.50
C TRP A 188 -39.18 31.94 4.98
N MET A 189 -38.54 33.06 5.33
CA MET A 189 -37.14 33.32 5.01
C MET A 189 -36.21 32.22 5.55
N ALA A 190 -36.41 31.81 6.81
CA ALA A 190 -35.68 30.71 7.44
C ALA A 190 -35.83 29.40 6.66
N GLY A 191 -37.05 29.08 6.21
CA GLY A 191 -37.34 27.90 5.40
C GLY A 191 -36.58 27.91 4.06
N GLN A 192 -36.53 29.05 3.38
CA GLN A 192 -35.81 29.19 2.10
C GLN A 192 -34.30 29.06 2.29
N VAL A 193 -33.73 29.78 3.25
CA VAL A 193 -32.30 29.77 3.54
C VAL A 193 -31.83 28.41 4.05
N LYS A 194 -32.59 27.75 4.93
CA LYS A 194 -32.23 26.43 5.49
C LYS A 194 -32.14 25.33 4.43
N ARG A 195 -32.95 25.40 3.37
CA ARG A 195 -32.91 24.41 2.27
C ARG A 195 -31.62 24.49 1.47
N LEU A 196 -30.95 25.65 1.48
CA LEU A 196 -29.71 25.91 0.73
C LEU A 196 -28.45 25.60 1.56
N ASP A 197 -28.54 25.54 2.89
CA ASP A 197 -27.42 25.22 3.80
C ASP A 197 -27.06 23.73 3.80
N ARG A 198 -26.60 23.24 2.65
CA ARG A 198 -26.18 21.86 2.46
C ARG A 198 -25.14 21.72 1.36
N THR A 199 -24.10 20.95 1.64
CA THR A 199 -22.89 20.81 0.81
C THR A 199 -22.85 19.50 0.00
N ASP A 200 -23.92 18.72 0.03
CA ASP A 200 -24.07 17.48 -0.74
C ASP A 200 -24.40 17.73 -2.21
N GLY A 201 -23.84 16.95 -3.14
CA GLY A 201 -24.14 17.05 -4.56
C GLY A 201 -22.88 17.19 -5.41
N ASP A 202 -23.09 17.32 -6.71
CA ASP A 202 -22.05 17.59 -7.70
C ASP A 202 -21.81 19.10 -7.87
N ILE A 203 -20.88 19.46 -8.74
CA ILE A 203 -20.49 20.84 -9.02
C ILE A 203 -21.69 21.68 -9.49
N ASP A 204 -22.56 21.09 -10.31
CA ASP A 204 -23.71 21.80 -10.88
C ASP A 204 -24.75 22.09 -9.78
N ALA A 205 -25.02 21.11 -8.91
CA ALA A 205 -25.90 21.30 -7.75
C ALA A 205 -25.37 22.36 -6.77
N LEU A 206 -24.06 22.38 -6.50
CA LEU A 206 -23.45 23.40 -5.65
C LEU A 206 -23.51 24.79 -6.29
N THR A 207 -23.20 24.88 -7.59
CA THR A 207 -23.26 26.15 -8.35
C THR A 207 -24.68 26.73 -8.34
N GLN A 208 -25.70 25.89 -8.56
CA GLN A 208 -27.10 26.32 -8.49
C GLN A 208 -27.49 26.82 -7.09
N ARG A 209 -27.01 26.18 -6.01
CA ARG A 209 -27.28 26.65 -4.65
C ARG A 209 -26.57 27.96 -4.34
N ILE A 210 -25.35 28.16 -4.82
CA ILE A 210 -24.63 29.44 -4.69
C ILE A 210 -25.41 30.55 -5.39
N ALA A 211 -25.90 30.31 -6.61
CA ALA A 211 -26.77 31.27 -7.30
C ALA A 211 -28.02 31.62 -6.46
N HIS A 212 -28.71 30.61 -5.92
CA HIS A 212 -29.89 30.84 -5.09
C HIS A 212 -29.60 31.58 -3.78
N ILE A 213 -28.51 31.27 -3.07
CA ILE A 213 -28.19 31.97 -1.82
C ILE A 213 -27.79 33.43 -2.08
N ARG A 214 -27.22 33.74 -3.25
CA ARG A 214 -26.93 35.13 -3.67
C ARG A 214 -28.21 35.95 -3.85
N THR A 215 -29.29 35.37 -4.37
CA THR A 215 -30.60 36.04 -4.40
C THR A 215 -31.05 36.42 -2.99
N TRP A 216 -30.93 35.52 -2.02
CA TRP A 216 -31.28 35.81 -0.63
C TRP A 216 -30.32 36.79 0.06
N THR A 217 -29.05 36.75 -0.31
CA THR A 217 -28.05 37.72 0.15
C THR A 217 -28.43 39.12 -0.35
N TYR A 218 -28.78 39.26 -1.62
CA TYR A 218 -29.28 40.52 -2.20
C TYR A 218 -30.55 41.01 -1.48
N VAL A 219 -31.55 40.13 -1.32
CA VAL A 219 -32.79 40.43 -0.58
C VAL A 219 -32.49 40.89 0.86
N SER A 220 -31.48 40.31 1.51
CA SER A 220 -31.10 40.70 2.88
C SER A 220 -30.53 42.11 3.02
N PHE A 221 -30.08 42.72 1.92
CA PHE A 221 -29.64 44.13 1.90
C PHE A 221 -30.80 45.12 1.75
N HIS A 222 -32.01 44.67 1.42
CA HIS A 222 -33.21 45.50 1.48
C HIS A 222 -33.72 45.58 2.92
N GLY A 223 -33.18 46.53 3.69
CA GLY A 223 -33.43 46.66 5.14
C GLY A 223 -34.92 46.75 5.51
N ASP A 224 -35.72 47.45 4.72
CA ASP A 224 -37.15 47.66 5.00
C ASP A 224 -38.01 46.41 4.76
N TRP A 225 -37.47 45.38 4.10
CA TRP A 225 -38.20 44.15 3.76
C TRP A 225 -38.17 43.11 4.88
N LEU A 226 -37.30 43.28 5.88
CA LEU A 226 -37.00 42.28 6.91
C LEU A 226 -37.12 42.85 8.33
N GLY A 227 -37.43 41.98 9.30
CA GLY A 227 -37.38 42.33 10.73
C GLY A 227 -35.95 42.56 11.22
N ASP A 228 -35.05 41.61 10.95
CA ASP A 228 -33.63 41.68 11.29
C ASP A 228 -32.73 41.46 10.06
N ALA A 229 -32.51 42.53 9.29
CA ALA A 229 -31.68 42.47 8.08
C ALA A 229 -30.23 42.06 8.37
N ARG A 230 -29.65 42.47 9.51
CA ARG A 230 -28.25 42.15 9.86
C ARG A 230 -28.07 40.66 10.14
N HIS A 231 -29.02 40.04 10.85
CA HIS A 231 -29.02 38.60 11.05
C HIS A 231 -29.00 37.85 9.71
N TRP A 232 -29.91 38.22 8.79
CA TRP A 232 -30.03 37.56 7.50
C TRP A 232 -28.82 37.78 6.58
N GLN A 233 -28.22 38.97 6.59
CA GLN A 233 -26.97 39.25 5.86
C GLN A 233 -25.84 38.34 6.31
N ASN A 234 -25.63 38.22 7.63
CA ASN A 234 -24.60 37.35 8.18
C ASN A 234 -24.88 35.87 7.89
N ARG A 235 -26.15 35.45 8.00
CA ARG A 235 -26.54 34.05 7.79
C ARG A 235 -26.39 33.62 6.34
N THR A 236 -26.81 34.45 5.39
CA THR A 236 -26.73 34.17 3.95
C THR A 236 -25.28 34.16 3.48
N ARG A 237 -24.46 35.13 3.90
CA ARG A 237 -23.00 35.14 3.63
C ARG A 237 -22.30 33.89 4.15
N ALA A 238 -22.56 33.49 5.39
CA ALA A 238 -21.95 32.27 5.95
C ALA A 238 -22.30 30.99 5.18
N ILE A 239 -23.50 30.94 4.59
CA ILE A 239 -23.91 29.82 3.73
C ILE A 239 -23.22 29.91 2.37
N GLU A 240 -23.10 31.10 1.79
CA GLU A 240 -22.37 31.32 0.53
C GLU A 240 -20.90 30.90 0.66
N ASP A 241 -20.22 31.30 1.75
CA ASP A 241 -18.83 30.92 2.03
C ASP A 241 -18.70 29.38 2.12
N LYS A 242 -19.56 28.74 2.93
CA LYS A 242 -19.58 27.29 3.09
C LYS A 242 -19.82 26.53 1.78
N LEU A 243 -20.73 27.03 0.93
CA LEU A 243 -21.01 26.42 -0.37
C LEU A 243 -19.85 26.63 -1.35
N SER A 244 -19.20 27.79 -1.31
CA SER A 244 -18.05 28.12 -2.14
C SER A 244 -16.84 27.25 -1.81
N ASP A 245 -16.58 27.02 -0.51
CA ASP A 245 -15.55 26.08 -0.05
C ASP A 245 -15.83 24.66 -0.54
N ALA A 246 -17.07 24.18 -0.38
CA ALA A 246 -17.47 22.86 -0.86
C ALA A 246 -17.34 22.73 -2.39
N LEU A 247 -17.67 23.78 -3.15
CA LEU A 247 -17.49 23.82 -4.60
C LEU A 247 -16.00 23.76 -4.96
N HIS A 248 -15.14 24.49 -4.25
CA HIS A 248 -13.70 24.46 -4.44
C HIS A 248 -13.10 23.06 -4.22
N ASP A 249 -13.49 22.39 -3.15
CA ASP A 249 -13.07 21.01 -2.87
C ASP A 249 -13.49 20.05 -3.99
N ARG A 250 -14.74 20.17 -4.48
CA ARG A 250 -15.25 19.33 -5.57
C ARG A 250 -14.58 19.60 -6.91
N LEU A 251 -14.29 20.86 -7.22
CA LEU A 251 -13.52 21.23 -8.41
C LEU A 251 -12.13 20.63 -8.35
N THR A 252 -11.45 20.76 -7.21
CA THR A 252 -10.11 20.19 -6.99
C THR A 252 -10.12 18.67 -7.21
N GLN A 253 -11.09 17.95 -6.64
CA GLN A 253 -11.27 16.51 -6.86
C GLN A 253 -11.50 16.17 -8.34
N ARG A 254 -12.41 16.88 -9.03
CA ARG A 254 -12.72 16.62 -10.45
C ARG A 254 -11.54 16.91 -11.37
N PHE A 255 -10.67 17.87 -11.05
CA PHE A 255 -9.45 18.12 -11.81
C PHE A 255 -8.44 16.99 -11.62
N VAL A 256 -8.28 16.44 -10.40
CA VAL A 256 -7.48 15.24 -10.17
C VAL A 256 -8.02 14.06 -10.99
N ASP A 257 -9.34 13.87 -11.02
CA ASP A 257 -9.99 12.79 -11.78
C ASP A 257 -9.89 12.97 -13.31
N LYS A 258 -10.10 14.19 -13.84
CA LYS A 258 -9.99 14.48 -15.29
C LYS A 258 -8.56 14.44 -15.80
N SER A 259 -7.59 14.87 -14.99
CA SER A 259 -6.16 14.75 -15.32
C SER A 259 -5.80 13.27 -15.50
N THR A 260 -6.34 12.41 -14.63
CA THR A 260 -6.24 10.96 -14.75
C THR A 260 -6.88 10.44 -16.05
N ALA A 261 -8.05 10.96 -16.44
CA ALA A 261 -8.74 10.56 -17.69
C ALA A 261 -8.06 11.07 -18.98
N HIS A 262 -7.46 12.26 -18.97
CA HIS A 262 -6.70 12.77 -20.11
C HIS A 262 -5.35 12.06 -20.25
N LEU A 263 -4.73 11.73 -19.10
CA LEU A 263 -3.55 10.87 -19.01
C LEU A 263 -3.87 9.46 -19.58
N MET A 264 -5.05 8.88 -19.31
CA MET A 264 -5.51 7.62 -19.92
C MET A 264 -5.56 7.65 -21.45
N MET A 265 -5.92 8.79 -22.05
CA MET A 265 -6.03 8.93 -23.51
C MET A 265 -4.64 9.02 -24.16
N LYS A 266 -3.71 9.80 -23.56
CA LYS A 266 -2.32 9.87 -24.02
C LYS A 266 -1.50 8.59 -23.79
N LEU A 267 -1.78 7.85 -22.71
CA LEU A 267 -1.12 6.57 -22.40
C LEU A 267 -1.51 5.42 -23.35
N LYS A 268 -2.63 5.53 -24.07
CA LYS A 268 -3.05 4.53 -25.06
C LYS A 268 -2.27 4.65 -26.38
N ASP A 269 -1.89 5.85 -26.78
CA ASP A 269 -1.36 6.14 -28.13
C ASP A 269 0.17 6.34 -28.21
N THR A 270 0.88 6.47 -27.07
CA THR A 270 2.33 6.78 -27.10
C THR A 270 3.21 5.57 -26.75
N PRO A 271 4.05 5.07 -27.67
CA PRO A 271 4.88 3.88 -27.44
C PRO A 271 6.10 4.10 -26.56
N ASP A 272 6.60 5.34 -26.46
CA ASP A 272 7.70 5.76 -25.56
C ASP A 272 7.14 6.62 -24.43
N LEU A 273 6.82 6.00 -23.31
CA LEU A 273 6.45 6.68 -22.06
C LEU A 273 7.70 6.78 -21.18
N MET A 274 8.04 8.00 -20.75
CA MET A 274 9.14 8.18 -19.79
C MET A 274 8.64 7.86 -18.38
N ALA A 275 8.98 6.65 -17.91
CA ALA A 275 8.87 6.31 -16.49
C ALA A 275 10.16 6.66 -15.77
N ALA A 276 10.08 7.52 -14.77
CA ALA A 276 11.14 7.76 -13.81
C ALA A 276 10.85 6.98 -12.53
N VAL A 277 11.85 6.29 -11.99
CA VAL A 277 11.79 5.72 -10.63
C VAL A 277 12.65 6.58 -9.74
N THR A 278 12.05 7.16 -8.70
CA THR A 278 12.76 7.97 -7.71
C THR A 278 13.69 7.09 -6.86
N ALA A 279 14.64 7.71 -6.15
CA ALA A 279 15.51 6.99 -5.21
C ALA A 279 14.74 6.32 -4.06
N SER A 280 13.56 6.84 -3.69
CA SER A 280 12.65 6.23 -2.72
C SER A 280 11.94 4.99 -3.24
N GLY A 281 11.96 4.74 -4.55
CA GLY A 281 11.24 3.64 -5.20
C GLY A 281 9.87 4.03 -5.74
N ASP A 282 9.49 5.31 -5.71
CA ASP A 282 8.23 5.77 -6.31
C ASP A 282 8.35 5.76 -7.83
N VAL A 283 7.41 5.10 -8.48
CA VAL A 283 7.32 5.04 -9.93
C VAL A 283 6.44 6.18 -10.39
N VAL A 284 7.02 7.04 -11.20
CA VAL A 284 6.38 8.22 -11.78
C VAL A 284 6.37 8.04 -13.30
N VAL A 285 5.20 8.12 -13.93
CA VAL A 285 5.09 8.10 -15.40
C VAL A 285 4.59 9.47 -15.82
N GLU A 286 5.34 10.18 -16.66
CA GLU A 286 4.96 11.51 -17.16
C GLU A 286 4.58 12.48 -16.01
N GLY A 287 5.37 12.50 -14.93
CA GLY A 287 5.17 13.38 -13.77
C GLY A 287 4.14 12.91 -12.73
N HIS A 288 3.44 11.79 -12.94
CA HIS A 288 2.39 11.29 -12.03
C HIS A 288 2.81 10.02 -11.28
N PRO A 289 2.63 9.94 -9.93
CA PRO A 289 2.94 8.74 -9.16
C PRO A 289 1.95 7.61 -9.48
N VAL A 290 2.44 6.51 -10.02
CA VAL A 290 1.63 5.33 -10.41
C VAL A 290 1.78 4.15 -9.45
N GLY A 291 2.78 4.18 -8.58
CA GLY A 291 2.99 3.15 -7.58
C GLY A 291 4.39 3.16 -7.01
N HIS A 292 4.74 2.08 -6.35
CA HIS A 292 5.99 1.96 -5.62
C HIS A 292 6.68 0.63 -5.95
N LEU A 293 7.96 0.69 -6.30
CA LEU A 293 8.78 -0.42 -6.77
C LEU A 293 9.76 -0.85 -5.67
N LYS A 294 9.40 -1.92 -4.95
CA LYS A 294 10.25 -2.57 -3.94
C LYS A 294 11.03 -3.72 -4.58
N GLY A 295 12.32 -3.51 -4.86
CA GLY A 295 13.18 -4.53 -5.45
C GLY A 295 12.72 -4.86 -6.86
N PHE A 296 12.12 -6.03 -7.05
CA PHE A 296 11.47 -6.43 -8.31
C PHE A 296 9.94 -6.50 -8.21
N LEU A 297 9.35 -6.03 -7.11
CA LEU A 297 7.92 -6.01 -6.89
C LEU A 297 7.38 -4.58 -7.12
N PHE A 298 6.50 -4.44 -8.09
CA PHE A 298 5.74 -3.21 -8.33
C PHE A 298 4.38 -3.30 -7.62
N GLU A 299 4.15 -2.40 -6.68
CA GLU A 299 2.89 -2.20 -5.97
C GLU A 299 2.20 -0.95 -6.56
N ALA A 300 1.11 -1.14 -7.29
CA ALA A 300 0.36 0.00 -7.87
C ALA A 300 -0.28 0.83 -6.73
N GLY A 301 -0.12 2.16 -6.80
CA GLY A 301 -0.67 3.09 -5.82
C GLY A 301 -2.10 3.49 -6.21
N GLY A 302 -3.07 3.24 -5.31
CA GLY A 302 -4.40 3.85 -5.35
C GLY A 302 -5.22 3.65 -6.63
N ALA A 303 -5.96 2.55 -6.72
CA ALA A 303 -7.26 2.50 -7.41
C ALA A 303 -8.01 1.24 -6.95
N ASN A 304 -9.15 1.44 -6.28
CA ASN A 304 -10.14 0.40 -6.02
C ASN A 304 -10.46 -0.29 -7.34
N GLY A 305 -10.08 -1.57 -7.54
CA GLY A 305 -10.69 -2.57 -8.44
C GLY A 305 -11.06 -2.23 -9.90
N ASP A 306 -10.88 -1.00 -10.35
CA ASP A 306 -11.53 -0.43 -11.52
C ASP A 306 -10.68 -0.69 -12.76
N ALA A 307 -11.33 -0.71 -13.93
CA ALA A 307 -10.67 -0.88 -15.22
C ALA A 307 -9.54 0.15 -15.47
N ALA A 308 -9.62 1.31 -14.80
CA ALA A 308 -8.61 2.36 -14.75
C ALA A 308 -7.28 1.88 -14.13
N GLY A 309 -7.32 1.28 -12.95
CA GLY A 309 -6.14 0.79 -12.24
C GLY A 309 -5.42 -0.34 -13.00
N LYS A 310 -6.18 -1.21 -13.68
CA LYS A 310 -5.61 -2.28 -14.52
C LYS A 310 -4.85 -1.74 -15.74
N THR A 311 -5.34 -0.66 -16.33
CA THR A 311 -4.71 -0.04 -17.52
C THR A 311 -3.45 0.73 -17.14
N ILE A 312 -3.47 1.45 -16.02
CA ILE A 312 -2.30 2.13 -15.44
C ILE A 312 -1.21 1.11 -15.07
N ALA A 313 -1.58 0.00 -14.42
CA ALA A 313 -0.64 -1.08 -14.11
C ALA A 313 -0.03 -1.72 -15.37
N ALA A 314 -0.80 -1.87 -16.45
CA ALA A 314 -0.31 -2.43 -17.71
C ALA A 314 0.68 -1.49 -18.44
N ALA A 315 0.46 -0.17 -18.37
CA ALA A 315 1.34 0.80 -19.01
C ALA A 315 2.61 1.09 -18.19
N ALA A 316 2.48 1.23 -16.86
CA ALA A 316 3.63 1.22 -15.95
C ALA A 316 4.46 -0.05 -16.17
N GLY A 317 3.80 -1.18 -16.41
CA GLY A 317 4.44 -2.44 -16.75
C GLY A 317 5.31 -2.44 -18.00
N ARG A 318 5.02 -1.61 -19.03
CA ARG A 318 5.85 -1.50 -20.23
C ARG A 318 7.05 -0.59 -19.99
N ALA A 319 6.85 0.54 -19.33
CA ALA A 319 7.90 1.51 -19.06
C ALA A 319 8.90 1.00 -18.01
N LEU A 320 8.44 0.20 -17.03
CA LEU A 320 9.29 -0.44 -16.03
C LEU A 320 10.22 -1.52 -16.60
N LYS A 321 9.99 -2.06 -17.80
CA LYS A 321 10.85 -3.12 -18.38
C LYS A 321 12.31 -2.69 -18.48
N GLY A 322 12.57 -1.44 -18.86
CA GLY A 322 13.92 -0.88 -18.93
C GLY A 322 14.59 -0.83 -17.55
N GLU A 323 13.87 -0.34 -16.54
CA GLU A 323 14.35 -0.27 -15.16
C GLU A 323 14.55 -1.67 -14.55
N PHE A 324 13.65 -2.61 -14.80
CA PHE A 324 13.81 -4.02 -14.41
C PHE A 324 15.12 -4.60 -14.98
N ARG A 325 15.40 -4.38 -16.28
CA ARG A 325 16.66 -4.82 -16.90
C ARG A 325 17.89 -4.17 -16.25
N ARG A 326 17.82 -2.88 -15.96
CA ARG A 326 18.89 -2.16 -15.25
C ARG A 326 19.13 -2.74 -13.86
N ARG A 327 18.07 -3.00 -13.07
CA ARG A 327 18.16 -3.60 -11.73
C ARG A 327 18.69 -5.03 -11.74
N VAL A 328 18.34 -5.83 -12.76
CA VAL A 328 18.91 -7.18 -12.93
C VAL A 328 20.43 -7.09 -13.10
N VAL A 329 20.91 -6.21 -13.97
CA VAL A 329 22.37 -6.00 -14.16
C VAL A 329 23.03 -5.48 -12.88
N ALA A 330 22.38 -4.54 -12.19
CA ALA A 330 22.88 -4.00 -10.93
C ALA A 330 23.02 -5.09 -9.84
N LEU A 331 22.03 -5.97 -9.68
CA LEU A 331 22.09 -7.08 -8.72
C LEU A 331 23.18 -8.12 -9.08
N GLU A 332 23.36 -8.41 -10.37
CA GLU A 332 24.43 -9.31 -10.82
C GLU A 332 25.81 -8.79 -10.49
N GLN A 333 26.01 -7.46 -10.58
CA GLN A 333 27.27 -6.78 -10.30
C GLN A 333 27.42 -6.38 -8.82
N ALA A 334 26.35 -6.42 -8.03
CA ALA A 334 26.35 -6.03 -6.64
C ALA A 334 27.32 -6.90 -5.81
N PRO A 335 28.09 -6.31 -4.89
CA PRO A 335 28.97 -7.06 -4.00
C PRO A 335 28.13 -7.95 -3.07
N ASP A 336 28.69 -9.09 -2.67
CA ASP A 336 28.01 -10.05 -1.79
C ASP A 336 27.61 -9.48 -0.42
N THR A 337 28.24 -8.38 0.01
CA THR A 337 27.93 -7.66 1.24
C THR A 337 26.57 -6.97 1.22
N ASP A 338 26.08 -6.64 0.02
CA ASP A 338 24.81 -5.91 -0.15
C ASP A 338 23.61 -6.87 -0.15
N ILE A 339 23.87 -8.17 -0.25
CA ILE A 339 22.88 -9.22 -0.18
C ILE A 339 22.92 -9.82 1.22
N THR A 340 21.76 -9.84 1.90
CA THR A 340 21.62 -10.36 3.26
C THR A 340 20.39 -11.25 3.38
N LEU A 341 20.31 -12.02 4.46
CA LEU A 341 19.10 -12.75 4.82
C LEU A 341 18.37 -11.99 5.92
N ALA A 342 17.05 -11.88 5.78
CA ALA A 342 16.18 -11.50 6.87
C ALA A 342 16.38 -12.46 8.07
N PRO A 343 16.01 -12.03 9.31
CA PRO A 343 16.06 -12.90 10.48
C PRO A 343 15.43 -14.26 10.19
N LEU A 344 16.05 -15.34 10.68
CA LEU A 344 15.64 -16.73 10.37
C LEU A 344 14.38 -17.18 11.11
N ASP A 345 13.69 -16.25 11.76
CA ASP A 345 12.47 -16.44 12.52
C ASP A 345 11.38 -15.43 12.11
N GLY A 346 10.15 -15.70 12.55
CA GLY A 346 9.00 -14.87 12.18
C GLY A 346 8.48 -15.10 10.76
N ARG A 347 7.69 -14.14 10.25
CA ARG A 347 6.95 -14.26 8.99
C ARG A 347 7.86 -14.16 7.75
N ASP A 348 8.92 -13.38 7.85
CA ASP A 348 9.81 -13.07 6.72
C ASP A 348 11.07 -13.93 6.69
N ALA A 349 11.12 -14.96 7.54
CA ALA A 349 12.22 -15.90 7.62
C ALA A 349 12.60 -16.51 6.27
N GLY A 350 13.89 -16.44 5.95
CA GLY A 350 14.45 -16.92 4.69
C GLY A 350 14.24 -15.99 3.51
N THR A 351 13.77 -14.76 3.71
CA THR A 351 13.73 -13.74 2.67
C THR A 351 15.15 -13.22 2.41
N ILE A 352 15.55 -13.18 1.15
CA ILE A 352 16.82 -12.61 0.69
C ILE A 352 16.58 -11.14 0.36
N LEU A 353 17.40 -10.28 0.95
CA LEU A 353 17.33 -8.83 0.86
C LEU A 353 18.54 -8.31 0.05
N TRP A 354 18.32 -7.36 -0.83
CA TRP A 354 19.37 -6.58 -1.50
C TRP A 354 19.22 -5.11 -1.10
N GLY A 355 20.24 -4.56 -0.44
CA GLY A 355 20.16 -3.19 0.11
C GLY A 355 19.01 -3.02 1.12
N GLY A 356 18.63 -4.08 1.82
CA GLY A 356 17.48 -4.10 2.74
C GLY A 356 16.12 -4.37 2.09
N VAL A 357 16.06 -4.50 0.76
CA VAL A 357 14.80 -4.69 0.03
C VAL A 357 14.62 -6.16 -0.40
N PRO A 358 13.43 -6.78 -0.23
CA PRO A 358 13.19 -8.17 -0.64
C PRO A 358 13.35 -8.41 -2.14
N VAL A 359 14.15 -9.41 -2.51
CA VAL A 359 14.39 -9.82 -3.92
C VAL A 359 14.15 -11.32 -4.16
N GLY A 360 14.09 -12.13 -3.11
CA GLY A 360 13.79 -13.55 -3.21
C GLY A 360 13.54 -14.19 -1.86
N ARG A 361 13.21 -15.47 -1.86
CA ARG A 361 13.02 -16.27 -0.66
C ARG A 361 13.54 -17.68 -0.85
N LEU A 362 14.14 -18.22 0.21
CA LEU A 362 14.56 -19.62 0.28
C LEU A 362 13.34 -20.54 0.34
N VAL A 363 13.32 -21.53 -0.54
CA VAL A 363 12.32 -22.59 -0.60
C VAL A 363 12.99 -23.96 -0.51
N LYS A 364 12.21 -25.00 -0.23
CA LYS A 364 12.72 -26.38 -0.16
C LYS A 364 13.41 -26.73 -1.49
N GLY A 365 14.68 -27.09 -1.41
CA GLY A 365 15.45 -27.62 -2.54
C GLY A 365 15.68 -29.14 -2.44
N GLU A 366 16.63 -29.65 -3.22
CA GLU A 366 16.93 -31.08 -3.34
C GLU A 366 17.61 -31.67 -2.09
N ALA A 367 18.38 -30.87 -1.37
CA ALA A 367 19.09 -31.28 -0.15
C ALA A 367 19.05 -30.18 0.91
N LEU A 368 19.32 -30.52 2.17
CA LEU A 368 19.25 -29.55 3.29
C LEU A 368 20.15 -28.32 3.04
N LEU A 369 21.40 -28.54 2.62
CA LEU A 369 22.38 -27.48 2.34
C LEU A 369 22.31 -26.94 0.90
N ARG A 370 21.27 -27.32 0.14
CA ARG A 370 21.00 -26.84 -1.21
C ARG A 370 19.54 -26.37 -1.30
N PRO A 371 19.16 -25.30 -0.57
CA PRO A 371 17.84 -24.71 -0.72
C PRO A 371 17.70 -24.12 -2.13
N ALA A 372 16.50 -24.20 -2.68
CA ALA A 372 16.19 -23.51 -3.92
C ALA A 372 15.80 -22.05 -3.63
N VAL A 373 15.96 -21.15 -4.60
CA VAL A 373 15.58 -19.75 -4.46
C VAL A 373 14.34 -19.48 -5.30
N ARG A 374 13.33 -18.87 -4.69
CA ARG A 374 12.18 -18.31 -5.41
C ARG A 374 12.34 -16.79 -5.48
N VAL A 375 12.45 -16.26 -6.69
CA VAL A 375 12.56 -14.81 -6.91
C VAL A 375 11.24 -14.13 -6.52
N THR A 376 11.33 -13.00 -5.83
CA THR A 376 10.18 -12.16 -5.48
C THR A 376 10.11 -11.03 -6.48
N ALA A 377 9.29 -11.21 -7.52
CA ALA A 377 9.12 -10.24 -8.60
C ALA A 377 7.67 -10.19 -9.10
N SER A 378 7.28 -9.05 -9.66
CA SER A 378 6.04 -8.92 -10.43
C SER A 378 6.12 -9.63 -11.79
N ASP A 379 4.97 -9.94 -12.40
CA ASP A 379 4.89 -10.57 -13.74
C ASP A 379 5.54 -9.76 -14.86
N LEU A 380 5.88 -8.50 -14.58
CA LEU A 380 6.58 -7.58 -15.46
C LEU A 380 8.04 -7.98 -15.72
N LEU A 381 8.66 -8.75 -14.82
CA LEU A 381 10.00 -9.28 -15.02
C LEU A 381 9.94 -10.48 -15.97
N ASP A 382 10.63 -10.36 -17.10
CA ASP A 382 10.70 -11.42 -18.10
C ASP A 382 11.39 -12.69 -17.56
N ALA A 383 11.15 -13.82 -18.24
CA ALA A 383 11.68 -15.11 -17.81
C ALA A 383 13.22 -15.11 -17.74
N GLN A 384 13.88 -14.50 -18.72
CA GLN A 384 15.34 -14.38 -18.75
C GLN A 384 15.87 -13.57 -17.56
N GLY A 385 15.24 -12.44 -17.21
CA GLY A 385 15.59 -11.63 -16.05
C GLY A 385 15.36 -12.39 -14.74
N ARG A 386 14.25 -13.11 -14.62
CA ARG A 386 13.98 -13.99 -13.46
C ARG A 386 15.06 -15.05 -13.29
N ASP A 387 15.47 -15.73 -14.35
CA ASP A 387 16.51 -16.75 -14.29
C ASP A 387 17.88 -16.17 -13.91
N ARG A 388 18.19 -14.97 -14.41
CA ARG A 388 19.42 -14.25 -14.05
C ARG A 388 19.47 -13.89 -12.56
N VAL A 389 18.38 -13.33 -12.03
CA VAL A 389 18.23 -13.03 -10.60
C VAL A 389 18.32 -14.32 -9.79
N ALA A 390 17.60 -15.37 -10.17
CA ALA A 390 17.64 -16.66 -9.49
C ALA A 390 19.07 -17.20 -9.40
N ARG A 391 19.79 -17.28 -10.52
CA ARG A 391 21.20 -17.75 -10.56
C ARG A 391 22.12 -16.93 -9.66
N ARG A 392 21.96 -15.60 -9.61
CA ARG A 392 22.76 -14.73 -8.74
C ARG A 392 22.49 -14.99 -7.26
N LEU A 393 21.21 -15.11 -6.88
CA LEU A 393 20.81 -15.38 -5.50
C LEU A 393 21.18 -16.81 -5.06
N GLU A 394 21.06 -17.80 -5.96
CA GLU A 394 21.48 -19.18 -5.74
C GLU A 394 22.98 -19.30 -5.51
N ARG A 395 23.79 -18.59 -6.31
CA ARG A 395 25.23 -18.51 -6.09
C ARG A 395 25.56 -17.91 -4.73
N TRP A 396 24.93 -16.78 -4.40
CA TRP A 396 25.16 -16.10 -3.12
C TRP A 396 24.82 -17.00 -1.92
N ILE A 397 23.65 -17.67 -1.94
CA ILE A 397 23.28 -18.56 -0.84
C ILE A 397 24.20 -19.78 -0.77
N ALA A 398 24.62 -20.34 -1.91
CA ALA A 398 25.58 -21.43 -1.94
C ALA A 398 26.91 -21.01 -1.30
N ASP A 399 27.43 -19.83 -1.61
CA ASP A 399 28.68 -19.31 -1.03
C ASP A 399 28.52 -18.94 0.45
N HIS A 400 27.36 -18.42 0.85
CA HIS A 400 27.02 -18.16 2.25
C HIS A 400 26.98 -19.46 3.06
N LEU A 401 26.31 -20.49 2.56
CA LEU A 401 26.25 -21.80 3.19
C LEU A 401 27.62 -22.50 3.19
N ALA A 402 28.40 -22.40 2.11
CA ALA A 402 29.74 -22.96 2.05
C ALA A 402 30.69 -22.35 3.10
N ARG A 403 30.53 -21.05 3.39
CA ARG A 403 31.27 -20.38 4.47
C ARG A 403 30.81 -20.84 5.85
N LEU A 404 29.49 -20.90 6.09
CA LEU A 404 28.92 -21.33 7.38
C LEU A 404 29.17 -22.81 7.70
N PHE A 405 29.14 -23.67 6.69
CA PHE A 405 29.26 -25.13 6.79
C PHE A 405 30.61 -25.65 6.28
N ARG A 406 31.65 -24.80 6.24
CA ARG A 406 32.98 -25.14 5.74
C ARG A 406 33.50 -26.46 6.29
N ASP A 407 33.45 -26.64 7.62
CA ASP A 407 33.99 -27.83 8.28
C ASP A 407 33.20 -29.11 7.96
N LEU A 408 31.91 -28.97 7.67
CA LEU A 408 31.07 -30.09 7.22
C LEU A 408 31.43 -30.50 5.79
N LEU A 409 31.52 -29.53 4.89
CA LEU A 409 31.87 -29.77 3.48
C LEU A 409 33.32 -30.22 3.30
N ALA A 410 34.21 -29.87 4.23
CA ALA A 410 35.58 -30.34 4.24
C ALA A 410 35.69 -31.85 4.51
N LEU A 411 34.69 -32.48 5.15
CA LEU A 411 34.71 -33.92 5.42
C LEU A 411 34.77 -34.77 4.15
N ASP A 412 34.07 -34.34 3.09
CA ASP A 412 34.08 -35.04 1.80
C ASP A 412 35.46 -35.03 1.13
N LYS A 413 36.26 -33.99 1.42
CA LYS A 413 37.62 -33.80 0.89
C LYS A 413 38.71 -34.33 1.82
N ALA A 414 38.35 -34.73 3.03
CA ALA A 414 39.31 -35.22 4.02
C ALA A 414 39.85 -36.59 3.59
N SER A 415 41.17 -36.80 3.76
CA SER A 415 41.85 -38.07 3.46
C SER A 415 41.55 -39.15 4.51
N LEU A 416 40.27 -39.37 4.82
CA LEU A 416 39.81 -40.41 5.74
C LEU A 416 39.63 -41.73 5.01
N THR A 417 39.98 -42.84 5.66
CA THR A 417 39.86 -44.20 5.09
C THR A 417 39.02 -45.12 5.98
N GLY A 418 38.53 -46.22 5.41
CA GLY A 418 37.85 -47.29 6.13
C GLY A 418 36.68 -46.82 7.03
N PRO A 419 36.58 -47.31 8.28
CA PRO A 419 35.52 -46.96 9.22
C PRO A 419 35.42 -45.45 9.54
N ALA A 420 36.54 -44.73 9.52
CA ALA A 420 36.55 -43.28 9.77
C ALA A 420 35.87 -42.50 8.64
N LYS A 421 36.10 -42.89 7.38
CA LYS A 421 35.38 -42.32 6.22
C LYS A 421 33.88 -42.58 6.32
N GLY A 422 33.49 -43.80 6.70
CA GLY A 422 32.08 -44.14 6.90
C GLY A 422 31.42 -43.33 8.02
N LEU A 423 32.15 -43.04 9.10
CA LEU A 423 31.64 -42.19 10.19
C LEU A 423 31.47 -40.73 9.74
N ALA A 424 32.45 -40.19 8.99
CA ALA A 424 32.37 -38.85 8.44
C ALA A 424 31.21 -38.69 7.44
N PHE A 425 30.98 -39.69 6.58
CA PHE A 425 29.84 -39.72 5.65
C PHE A 425 28.50 -39.63 6.40
N ARG A 426 28.30 -40.48 7.42
CA ARG A 426 27.10 -40.43 8.25
C ARG A 426 26.93 -39.13 9.03
N LEU A 427 28.04 -38.54 9.46
CA LEU A 427 28.01 -37.22 10.10
C LEU A 427 27.60 -36.13 9.11
N GLY A 428 28.02 -36.24 7.85
CA GLY A 428 27.54 -35.45 6.71
C GLY A 428 26.02 -35.56 6.55
N GLU A 429 25.49 -36.78 6.46
CA GLU A 429 24.04 -37.03 6.35
C GLU A 429 23.24 -36.54 7.56
N ALA A 430 23.83 -36.60 8.74
CA ALA A 430 23.25 -36.06 9.97
C ALA A 430 23.48 -34.54 10.15
N HIS A 431 24.04 -33.86 9.15
CA HIS A 431 24.29 -32.41 9.14
C HIS A 431 25.16 -31.93 10.31
N GLY A 432 26.08 -32.79 10.75
CA GLY A 432 27.16 -32.43 11.65
C GLY A 432 27.02 -32.88 13.11
N SER A 433 25.95 -33.59 13.48
CA SER A 433 25.86 -34.21 14.80
C SER A 433 25.00 -35.46 14.80
N LEU A 434 25.45 -36.52 15.48
CA LEU A 434 24.71 -37.77 15.64
C LEU A 434 24.89 -38.33 17.06
N PRO A 435 23.84 -38.95 17.65
CA PRO A 435 23.97 -39.62 18.94
C PRO A 435 25.04 -40.71 18.87
N ARG A 436 25.96 -40.76 19.85
CA ARG A 436 27.07 -41.72 19.86
C ARG A 436 26.60 -43.16 19.71
N ALA A 437 25.50 -43.51 20.36
CA ALA A 437 24.90 -44.85 20.28
C ALA A 437 24.62 -45.28 18.83
N ALA A 438 24.28 -44.34 17.94
CA ALA A 438 24.04 -44.63 16.54
C ALA A 438 25.34 -44.97 15.78
N ALA A 439 26.52 -44.64 16.31
CA ALA A 439 27.83 -44.90 15.72
C ALA A 439 28.69 -45.91 16.51
N ASP A 440 28.14 -46.55 17.55
CA ASP A 440 28.91 -47.45 18.44
C ASP A 440 29.61 -48.59 17.66
N GLU A 441 28.94 -49.19 16.66
CA GLU A 441 29.52 -50.25 15.82
C GLU A 441 30.71 -49.76 14.99
N GLN A 442 30.60 -48.60 14.35
CA GLN A 442 31.73 -48.01 13.60
C GLN A 442 32.85 -47.57 14.54
N LEU A 443 32.52 -46.99 15.69
CA LEU A 443 33.49 -46.54 16.69
C LEU A 443 34.30 -47.70 17.29
N ALA A 444 33.75 -48.91 17.34
CA ALA A 444 34.45 -50.12 17.76
C ALA A 444 35.55 -50.53 16.76
N LEU A 445 35.40 -50.18 15.48
CA LEU A 445 36.33 -50.49 14.40
C LEU A 445 37.37 -49.38 14.13
N ILE A 446 37.28 -48.24 14.83
CA ILE A 446 38.19 -47.10 14.65
C ILE A 446 39.35 -47.21 15.65
N ASP A 447 40.57 -47.35 15.11
CA ASP A 447 41.83 -47.40 15.84
C ASP A 447 42.33 -46.01 16.30
N LYS A 448 43.54 -45.96 16.86
CA LYS A 448 44.11 -44.73 17.43
C LYS A 448 44.48 -43.69 16.36
N ASP A 449 45.00 -44.11 15.22
CA ASP A 449 45.39 -43.22 14.13
C ASP A 449 44.16 -42.66 13.42
N ALA A 450 43.16 -43.50 13.13
CA ALA A 450 41.88 -43.06 12.60
C ALA A 450 41.17 -42.07 13.54
N ARG A 451 41.28 -42.24 14.87
CA ARG A 451 40.77 -41.24 15.85
C ARG A 451 41.52 -39.91 15.78
N ARG A 452 42.83 -39.92 15.54
CA ARG A 452 43.64 -38.71 15.36
C ARG A 452 43.23 -38.00 14.09
N ASP A 453 43.04 -38.73 13.00
CA ASP A 453 42.68 -38.17 11.69
C ASP A 453 41.26 -37.59 11.70
N LEU A 454 40.30 -38.25 12.39
CA LEU A 454 38.96 -37.69 12.64
C LEU A 454 39.01 -36.38 13.43
N ARG A 455 39.89 -36.28 14.45
CA ARG A 455 40.08 -35.03 15.20
C ARG A 455 40.71 -33.94 14.34
N ALA A 456 41.67 -34.29 13.48
CA ALA A 456 42.27 -33.36 12.52
C ALA A 456 41.23 -32.84 11.50
N ALA A 457 40.26 -33.69 11.13
CA ALA A 457 39.09 -33.30 10.34
C ALA A 457 38.01 -32.52 11.13
N GLY A 458 38.27 -32.16 12.39
CA GLY A 458 37.36 -31.37 13.23
C GLY A 458 36.26 -32.16 13.94
N ILE A 459 36.19 -33.49 13.77
CA ILE A 459 35.17 -34.34 14.37
C ILE A 459 35.52 -34.61 15.84
N ARG A 460 34.57 -34.32 16.73
CA ARG A 460 34.68 -34.63 18.17
C ARG A 460 33.85 -35.85 18.50
N ILE A 461 34.52 -36.91 18.96
CA ILE A 461 33.89 -38.11 19.50
C ILE A 461 33.66 -37.90 21.00
N GLY A 462 32.43 -37.54 21.37
CA GLY A 462 31.99 -37.40 22.75
C GLY A 462 31.57 -38.72 23.39
N ARG A 463 31.18 -38.64 24.66
CA ARG A 463 30.53 -39.73 25.41
C ARG A 463 29.09 -39.94 24.95
N GLU A 464 28.40 -38.89 24.56
CA GLU A 464 26.97 -38.91 24.23
C GLU A 464 26.69 -38.67 22.75
N THR A 465 27.55 -37.88 22.09
CA THR A 465 27.35 -37.41 20.72
C THR A 465 28.67 -37.38 19.95
N VAL A 466 28.64 -37.74 18.67
CA VAL A 466 29.71 -37.44 17.71
C VAL A 466 29.29 -36.21 16.90
N PHE A 467 30.09 -35.15 16.91
CA PHE A 467 29.68 -33.87 16.31
C PHE A 467 30.86 -33.00 15.84
N LEU A 468 30.55 -32.02 15.00
CA LEU A 468 31.46 -30.93 14.62
C LEU A 468 31.24 -29.72 15.54
N PRO A 469 32.19 -29.34 16.41
CA PRO A 469 32.03 -28.22 17.33
C PRO A 469 31.73 -26.89 16.65
N ALA A 470 32.28 -26.65 15.46
CA ALA A 470 32.05 -25.42 14.70
C ALA A 470 30.58 -25.21 14.34
N LEU A 471 29.82 -26.30 14.15
CA LEU A 471 28.41 -26.22 13.80
C LEU A 471 27.48 -26.10 15.00
N VAL A 472 28.01 -26.21 16.23
CA VAL A 472 27.26 -25.93 17.47
C VAL A 472 27.20 -24.42 17.76
N ARG A 473 28.01 -23.62 17.05
CA ARG A 473 28.00 -22.16 17.16
C ARG A 473 26.64 -21.58 16.72
N PRO A 474 26.25 -20.39 17.21
CA PRO A 474 24.91 -19.84 16.99
C PRO A 474 24.49 -19.72 15.52
N ALA A 475 25.36 -19.18 14.65
CA ALA A 475 24.99 -18.94 13.25
C ALA A 475 24.75 -20.24 12.45
N PRO A 476 25.66 -21.25 12.45
CA PRO A 476 25.36 -22.54 11.83
C PRO A 476 24.16 -23.26 12.45
N ALA A 477 23.99 -23.21 13.77
CA ALA A 477 22.85 -23.83 14.46
C ALA A 477 21.51 -23.21 14.03
N ALA A 478 21.45 -21.88 13.97
CA ALA A 478 20.27 -21.14 13.49
C ALA A 478 19.94 -21.51 12.04
N MET A 479 20.95 -21.52 11.16
CA MET A 479 20.77 -21.87 9.75
C MET A 479 20.29 -23.31 9.56
N ARG A 480 20.85 -24.30 10.27
CA ARG A 480 20.36 -25.68 10.21
C ARG A 480 18.92 -25.82 10.70
N GLY A 481 18.57 -25.14 11.81
CA GLY A 481 17.21 -25.12 12.32
C GLY A 481 16.22 -24.59 11.29
N PHE A 482 16.57 -23.47 10.65
CA PHE A 482 15.79 -22.88 9.57
C PHE A 482 15.64 -23.83 8.36
N LEU A 483 16.75 -24.37 7.83
CA LEU A 483 16.73 -25.28 6.68
C LEU A 483 15.96 -26.59 7.00
N TRP A 484 16.04 -27.07 8.23
CA TRP A 484 15.26 -28.22 8.66
C TRP A 484 13.76 -27.89 8.69
N CYS A 485 13.35 -26.76 9.26
CA CYS A 485 11.95 -26.34 9.20
C CYS A 485 11.47 -26.21 7.75
N LEU A 486 12.31 -25.65 6.88
CA LEU A 486 12.02 -25.48 5.46
C LEU A 486 11.79 -26.83 4.74
N THR A 487 12.64 -27.83 5.00
CA THR A 487 12.50 -29.17 4.39
C THR A 487 11.29 -29.93 4.91
N GLN A 488 10.92 -29.72 6.17
CA GLN A 488 9.76 -30.33 6.83
C GLN A 488 8.43 -29.58 6.57
N GLY A 489 8.46 -28.46 5.83
CA GLY A 489 7.27 -27.63 5.61
C GLY A 489 6.71 -27.01 6.90
N ARG A 490 7.54 -26.86 7.93
CA ARG A 490 7.16 -26.30 9.24
C ARG A 490 7.43 -24.80 9.26
N ARG A 491 6.66 -24.08 10.09
CA ARG A 491 6.96 -22.67 10.37
C ARG A 491 8.35 -22.56 11.00
N PRO A 492 9.20 -21.63 10.54
CA PRO A 492 10.48 -21.34 11.16
C PRO A 492 10.31 -21.07 12.66
N VAL A 493 11.21 -21.65 13.45
CA VAL A 493 11.22 -21.53 14.90
C VAL A 493 12.35 -20.57 15.26
N PRO A 494 12.17 -19.70 16.27
CA PRO A 494 13.24 -18.84 16.76
C PRO A 494 14.52 -19.63 17.05
N PRO A 495 15.68 -19.17 16.53
CA PRO A 495 16.93 -19.86 16.78
C PRO A 495 17.29 -19.81 18.28
N PRO A 496 18.10 -20.76 18.77
CA PRO A 496 18.69 -20.66 20.09
C PRO A 496 19.41 -19.32 20.28
N LEU A 497 19.07 -18.59 21.35
CA LEU A 497 19.70 -17.30 21.64
C LEU A 497 21.24 -17.46 21.77
N PRO A 498 22.05 -16.56 21.18
CA PRO A 498 23.50 -16.58 21.32
C PRO A 498 23.91 -16.63 22.79
N GLY A 499 24.88 -17.49 23.11
CA GLY A 499 25.41 -17.64 24.48
C GLY A 499 24.56 -18.49 25.44
N ARG A 500 23.26 -18.73 25.16
CA ARG A 500 22.45 -19.65 25.97
C ARG A 500 22.91 -21.10 25.77
N VAL A 501 23.14 -21.78 26.88
CA VAL A 501 23.52 -23.22 26.90
C VAL A 501 22.33 -24.13 27.17
N SER A 502 21.31 -23.62 27.84
CA SER A 502 20.07 -24.32 28.22
C SER A 502 18.85 -23.49 27.81
N LEU A 503 17.85 -24.18 27.27
CA LEU A 503 16.60 -23.59 26.78
C LEU A 503 15.40 -24.47 27.16
N PRO A 504 14.20 -23.90 27.32
CA PRO A 504 12.98 -24.69 27.46
C PRO A 504 12.71 -25.45 26.15
N ALA A 505 12.56 -26.77 26.24
CA ALA A 505 12.37 -27.64 25.07
C ALA A 505 11.00 -27.44 24.39
N GLY A 506 10.01 -26.92 25.12
CA GLY A 506 8.66 -26.67 24.64
C GLY A 506 8.00 -27.93 24.04
N ARG A 507 7.24 -27.72 22.96
CA ARG A 507 6.55 -28.78 22.19
C ARG A 507 7.34 -29.23 20.95
N LEU A 508 8.59 -28.80 20.80
CA LEU A 508 9.37 -29.12 19.62
C LEU A 508 9.81 -30.59 19.61
N PRO A 509 9.83 -31.23 18.43
CA PRO A 509 10.26 -32.61 18.28
C PRO A 509 11.73 -32.77 18.67
N ARG A 510 12.12 -33.99 19.06
CA ARG A 510 13.49 -34.28 19.48
C ARG A 510 14.49 -34.02 18.35
N GLU A 511 14.08 -34.36 17.15
CA GLU A 511 14.84 -34.24 15.91
C GLU A 511 15.25 -32.79 15.66
N TYR A 512 14.36 -31.82 15.90
CA TYR A 512 14.70 -30.39 15.77
C TYR A 512 15.88 -30.00 16.67
N TRP A 513 15.83 -30.41 17.94
CA TRP A 513 16.89 -30.10 18.89
C TRP A 513 18.23 -30.68 18.43
N GLU A 514 18.22 -31.91 17.94
CA GLU A 514 19.43 -32.55 17.40
C GLU A 514 19.99 -31.79 16.19
N GLN A 515 19.13 -31.27 15.30
CA GLN A 515 19.55 -30.46 14.15
C GLN A 515 20.17 -29.11 14.54
N VAL A 516 19.73 -28.49 15.63
CA VAL A 516 20.31 -27.22 16.09
C VAL A 516 21.51 -27.42 17.04
N GLY A 517 21.96 -28.65 17.27
CA GLY A 517 23.10 -28.94 18.13
C GLY A 517 22.75 -28.94 19.63
N PHE A 518 21.52 -29.29 19.97
CA PHE A 518 20.99 -29.41 21.32
C PHE A 518 20.42 -30.81 21.57
N ARG A 519 20.30 -31.20 22.83
CA ARG A 519 19.67 -32.45 23.24
C ARG A 519 18.60 -32.19 24.27
N ARG A 520 17.44 -32.81 24.07
CA ARG A 520 16.29 -32.68 24.97
C ARG A 520 16.40 -33.63 26.17
N PHE A 521 16.22 -33.07 27.36
CA PHE A 521 16.09 -33.73 28.65
C PHE A 521 14.78 -33.29 29.30
N GLY A 522 13.71 -34.06 29.10
CA GLY A 522 12.38 -33.71 29.63
C GLY A 522 11.85 -32.38 29.05
N LYS A 523 11.76 -31.37 29.91
CA LYS A 523 11.30 -30.01 29.56
C LYS A 523 12.42 -29.05 29.17
N THR A 524 13.68 -29.50 29.23
CA THR A 524 14.87 -28.67 28.98
C THR A 524 15.64 -29.20 27.78
N ALA A 525 16.24 -28.32 26.99
CA ALA A 525 17.14 -28.64 25.89
C ALA A 525 18.51 -28.03 26.18
N LEU A 526 19.56 -28.85 26.13
CA LEU A 526 20.92 -28.44 26.46
C LEU A 526 21.85 -28.58 25.26
N ARG A 527 22.71 -27.60 25.05
CA ARG A 527 23.66 -27.58 23.92
C ARG A 527 24.66 -28.75 24.03
N ILE A 528 24.94 -29.42 22.91
CA ILE A 528 25.67 -30.70 22.89
C ILE A 528 27.08 -30.59 23.48
N ASP A 529 27.79 -29.48 23.26
CA ASP A 529 29.11 -29.25 23.86
C ASP A 529 29.06 -29.22 25.39
N MET A 530 27.99 -28.66 25.99
CA MET A 530 27.78 -28.67 27.43
C MET A 530 27.29 -30.02 27.93
N VAL A 531 26.45 -30.72 27.17
CA VAL A 531 26.08 -32.12 27.46
C VAL A 531 27.33 -32.98 27.64
N GLU A 532 28.31 -32.85 26.74
CA GLU A 532 29.57 -33.59 26.81
C GLU A 532 30.43 -33.23 28.02
N ARG A 533 30.50 -31.94 28.36
CA ARG A 533 31.25 -31.47 29.55
C ARG A 533 30.62 -31.98 30.85
N ILE A 534 29.29 -31.88 30.95
CA ILE A 534 28.53 -32.38 32.11
C ILE A 534 28.67 -33.90 32.20
N ALA A 535 28.54 -34.62 31.09
CA ALA A 535 28.72 -36.07 31.08
C ALA A 535 30.12 -36.47 31.54
N ALA A 536 31.17 -35.83 31.01
CA ALA A 536 32.54 -36.09 31.46
C ALA A 536 32.71 -35.83 32.96
N ARG A 537 32.26 -34.67 33.44
CA ARG A 537 32.37 -34.29 34.86
C ARG A 537 31.58 -35.21 35.78
N ALA A 538 30.36 -35.58 35.40
CA ALA A 538 29.53 -36.52 36.14
C ALA A 538 30.18 -37.92 36.23
N TRP A 539 30.86 -38.36 35.17
CA TRP A 539 31.61 -39.62 35.18
C TRP A 539 32.86 -39.55 36.07
N ASP A 540 33.58 -38.43 36.09
CA ASP A 540 34.72 -38.22 37.00
C ASP A 540 34.26 -38.23 38.46
N LEU A 541 33.15 -37.53 38.76
CA LEU A 541 32.53 -37.51 40.10
C LEU A 541 32.03 -38.90 40.50
N ALA A 542 31.40 -39.64 39.59
CA ALA A 542 30.99 -41.02 39.85
C ALA A 542 32.16 -41.96 40.10
N LYS A 543 33.28 -41.77 39.41
CA LYS A 543 34.52 -42.54 39.64
C LYS A 543 35.12 -42.23 41.01
N ALA A 544 35.15 -40.96 41.40
CA ALA A 544 35.65 -40.53 42.71
C ALA A 544 34.73 -40.98 43.87
N GLY A 545 33.41 -40.94 43.68
CA GLY A 545 32.41 -41.33 44.69
C GLY A 545 32.19 -42.85 44.84
N GLY A 546 32.72 -43.67 43.94
CA GLY A 546 32.65 -45.13 44.03
C GLY A 546 31.21 -45.67 44.17
N LYS A 547 31.00 -46.60 45.12
CA LYS A 547 29.67 -47.19 45.37
C LYS A 547 28.67 -46.20 45.99
N ALA A 548 29.15 -45.14 46.65
CA ALA A 548 28.32 -44.14 47.30
C ALA A 548 27.68 -43.16 46.29
N GLY A 549 28.19 -43.10 45.06
CA GLY A 549 27.75 -42.13 44.06
C GLY A 549 28.23 -40.71 44.36
N PHE A 550 27.65 -39.73 43.69
CA PHE A 550 28.00 -38.32 43.85
C PHE A 550 26.75 -37.44 43.97
N GLU A 551 26.90 -36.30 44.63
CA GLU A 551 25.84 -35.28 44.75
C GLU A 551 25.94 -34.25 43.63
N ILE A 552 24.83 -33.54 43.35
CA ILE A 552 24.82 -32.48 42.36
C ILE A 552 25.71 -31.32 42.84
N SER A 553 26.89 -31.18 42.25
CA SER A 553 27.82 -30.10 42.59
C SER A 553 27.41 -28.75 42.00
N PRO A 554 27.79 -27.61 42.61
CA PRO A 554 27.58 -26.28 42.05
C PRO A 554 28.19 -26.08 40.66
N ASP A 555 29.30 -26.75 40.37
CA ASP A 555 29.96 -26.77 39.05
C ASP A 555 29.02 -27.35 37.96
N LEU A 556 28.35 -28.47 38.25
CA LEU A 556 27.36 -29.04 37.31
C LEU A 556 26.19 -28.08 37.07
N LEU A 557 25.66 -27.45 38.13
CA LEU A 557 24.57 -26.47 38.01
C LEU A 557 24.99 -25.26 37.15
N SER A 558 26.22 -24.77 37.37
CA SER A 558 26.79 -23.66 36.60
C SER A 558 26.96 -24.01 35.12
N LEU A 559 27.46 -25.20 34.79
CA LEU A 559 27.63 -25.66 33.41
C LEU A 559 26.32 -25.74 32.62
N ALA A 560 25.23 -26.12 33.29
CA ALA A 560 23.91 -26.20 32.65
C ALA A 560 23.09 -24.91 32.77
N GLY A 561 23.42 -24.01 33.70
CA GLY A 561 22.61 -22.84 34.04
C GLY A 561 21.20 -23.22 34.50
N CYS A 562 21.07 -24.27 35.32
CA CYS A 562 19.77 -24.84 35.72
C CYS A 562 19.71 -25.16 37.22
N GLY A 563 18.50 -25.41 37.73
CA GLY A 563 18.29 -25.80 39.14
C GLY A 563 18.58 -27.28 39.40
N ALA A 564 18.70 -27.67 40.68
CA ALA A 564 18.99 -29.05 41.09
C ALA A 564 17.98 -30.08 40.54
N ALA A 565 16.69 -29.74 40.49
CA ALA A 565 15.65 -30.61 39.96
C ALA A 565 15.82 -30.88 38.44
N GLU A 566 16.22 -29.87 37.67
CA GLU A 566 16.47 -29.99 36.23
C GLU A 566 17.77 -30.75 35.97
N MET A 567 18.82 -30.48 36.75
CA MET A 567 20.08 -31.23 36.70
C MET A 567 19.87 -32.71 37.00
N ALA A 568 19.02 -33.05 37.98
CA ALA A 568 18.65 -34.42 38.25
C ALA A 568 18.02 -35.12 37.02
N GLN A 569 17.19 -34.42 36.25
CA GLN A 569 16.62 -34.95 35.00
C GLN A 569 17.68 -35.13 33.91
N ILE A 570 18.60 -34.17 33.77
CA ILE A 570 19.73 -34.24 32.82
C ILE A 570 20.59 -35.46 33.14
N LEU A 571 21.00 -35.64 34.41
CA LEU A 571 21.80 -36.79 34.85
C LEU A 571 21.09 -38.12 34.59
N ARG A 572 19.77 -38.20 34.82
CA ARG A 572 18.98 -39.40 34.47
C ARG A 572 19.01 -39.69 32.98
N GLY A 573 18.85 -38.67 32.14
CA GLY A 573 18.93 -38.81 30.69
C GLY A 573 20.33 -39.17 30.16
N LEU A 574 21.38 -38.84 30.92
CA LEU A 574 22.78 -39.26 30.70
C LEU A 574 23.08 -40.68 31.20
N GLY A 575 22.07 -41.41 31.69
CA GLY A 575 22.22 -42.78 32.16
C GLY A 575 22.66 -42.91 33.61
N PHE A 576 22.50 -41.89 34.46
CA PHE A 576 22.70 -42.00 35.91
C PHE A 576 21.38 -42.30 36.64
N LYS A 577 21.44 -43.07 37.73
CA LYS A 577 20.31 -43.31 38.63
C LYS A 577 20.51 -42.53 39.91
N GLY A 578 19.55 -41.68 40.24
CA GLY A 578 19.48 -40.97 41.52
C GLY A 578 18.86 -41.85 42.59
N ARG A 579 19.45 -41.88 43.79
CA ARG A 579 18.90 -42.50 45.01
C ARG A 579 19.09 -41.50 46.15
N GLU A 580 18.07 -41.34 46.96
CA GLU A 580 18.15 -40.56 48.19
C GLU A 580 18.87 -41.38 49.26
N VAL A 581 19.93 -40.80 49.83
CA VAL A 581 20.75 -41.41 50.88
C VAL A 581 21.01 -40.31 51.91
N GLU A 582 20.59 -40.54 53.17
CA GLU A 582 20.80 -39.59 54.28
C GLU A 582 20.31 -38.16 53.98
N GLY A 583 19.17 -38.03 53.28
CA GLY A 583 18.57 -36.73 52.93
C GLY A 583 19.20 -36.02 51.73
N ALA A 584 20.24 -36.58 51.10
CA ALA A 584 20.88 -36.05 49.90
C ALA A 584 20.60 -36.93 48.67
N LEU A 585 20.32 -36.31 47.52
CA LEU A 585 20.10 -37.01 46.26
C LEU A 585 21.44 -37.36 45.59
N ARG A 586 21.83 -38.64 45.63
CA ARG A 586 23.09 -39.15 45.06
C ARG A 586 22.90 -39.92 43.77
N PHE A 587 23.79 -39.70 42.81
CA PHE A 587 23.76 -40.28 41.47
C PHE A 587 24.87 -41.31 41.27
N ARG A 588 24.54 -42.40 40.57
CA ARG A 588 25.49 -43.43 40.13
C ARG A 588 25.21 -43.86 38.70
N PRO A 589 26.21 -44.31 37.92
CA PRO A 589 25.96 -44.84 36.58
C PRO A 589 24.94 -46.00 36.64
N ALA A 590 23.96 -46.00 35.74
CA ALA A 590 23.10 -47.15 35.54
C ALA A 590 23.94 -48.29 34.95
N ALA A 591 23.82 -49.49 35.48
CA ALA A 591 24.43 -50.67 34.85
C ALA A 591 23.89 -50.80 33.42
N ARG A 592 24.78 -50.74 32.41
CA ARG A 592 24.44 -50.98 31.00
C ARG A 592 24.05 -52.46 30.92
N ARG A 593 22.78 -52.76 30.60
CA ARG A 593 22.37 -54.14 30.28
C ARG A 593 23.10 -54.54 29.00
N THR A 594 24.20 -55.27 29.12
CA THR A 594 24.80 -56.00 28.01
C THR A 594 23.79 -57.06 27.58
N ALA A 595 23.16 -56.87 26.42
CA ALA A 595 22.49 -57.96 25.75
C ALA A 595 23.59 -58.91 25.23
N THR A 596 24.03 -59.83 26.08
CA THR A 596 24.86 -60.96 25.66
C THR A 596 23.96 -61.94 24.91
N ASN A 597 24.00 -61.87 23.57
CA ASN A 597 23.52 -62.96 22.74
C ASN A 597 24.53 -64.10 22.80
N THR A 598 24.29 -65.08 23.67
CA THR A 598 24.87 -66.42 23.54
C THR A 598 23.70 -67.39 23.35
N PRO A 599 23.59 -68.09 22.21
CA PRO A 599 22.46 -68.98 21.98
C PRO A 599 22.72 -70.33 22.67
N THR A 600 22.09 -70.58 23.81
CA THR A 600 22.00 -71.92 24.38
C THR A 600 20.86 -72.70 23.71
N ARG A 601 21.25 -73.74 22.96
CA ARG A 601 20.39 -74.84 22.52
C ARG A 601 19.77 -75.55 23.73
N GLY A 602 18.46 -75.76 23.75
CA GLY A 602 17.77 -76.51 24.81
C GLY A 602 16.29 -76.77 24.54
N LYS A 603 16.03 -77.83 23.76
CA LYS A 603 14.84 -78.68 23.57
C LYS A 603 13.44 -78.28 24.10
N ALA A 604 12.50 -78.48 23.18
CA ALA A 604 11.04 -78.42 23.22
C ALA A 604 10.30 -79.31 24.25
N LYS A 605 9.09 -78.84 24.62
CA LYS A 605 7.77 -79.52 24.77
C LYS A 605 6.82 -78.46 25.39
N GLY A 606 5.58 -78.17 24.99
CA GLY A 606 4.67 -78.55 23.93
C GLY A 606 3.27 -77.97 24.27
N ARG A 607 2.52 -77.51 23.24
CA ARG A 607 1.07 -77.18 23.19
C ARG A 607 0.54 -76.00 24.06
N ALA A 608 -0.41 -75.14 23.62
CA ALA A 608 -1.16 -74.99 22.38
C ALA A 608 -1.76 -73.55 22.24
N LYS A 609 -1.75 -73.06 20.99
CA LYS A 609 -2.65 -72.12 20.27
C LYS A 609 -3.42 -70.99 21.00
N ALA A 610 -3.15 -69.74 20.57
CA ALA A 610 -4.17 -68.80 20.08
C ALA A 610 -3.55 -67.64 19.24
N ASN A 611 -4.02 -67.58 17.98
CA ASN A 611 -4.01 -66.56 16.92
C ASN A 611 -3.15 -65.27 16.98
N THR A 612 -2.34 -65.13 15.93
CA THR A 612 -1.81 -63.87 15.37
C THR A 612 -2.64 -63.50 14.12
N PRO A 613 -3.01 -62.23 13.87
CA PRO A 613 -3.60 -61.82 12.60
C PRO A 613 -2.52 -61.60 11.52
N ALA A 614 -2.81 -62.08 10.32
CA ALA A 614 -2.06 -61.91 9.08
C ALA A 614 -2.36 -60.56 8.38
N PRO A 615 -1.50 -60.07 7.47
CA PRO A 615 -1.69 -58.81 6.73
C PRO A 615 -2.83 -58.90 5.70
N PRO A 616 -3.46 -57.75 5.33
CA PRO A 616 -4.66 -57.73 4.50
C PRO A 616 -4.37 -58.11 3.04
N ALA A 617 -5.26 -58.93 2.47
CA ALA A 617 -5.29 -59.33 1.07
C ALA A 617 -5.96 -58.25 0.19
N ALA A 618 -5.53 -58.21 -1.09
CA ALA A 618 -6.12 -57.36 -2.13
C ALA A 618 -7.61 -57.72 -2.41
N PRO A 619 -8.43 -56.75 -2.83
CA PRO A 619 -9.87 -56.96 -3.02
C PRO A 619 -10.15 -57.88 -4.22
N LYS A 620 -11.10 -58.80 -4.03
CA LYS A 620 -11.68 -59.61 -5.12
C LYS A 620 -12.65 -58.74 -5.92
N VAL A 621 -12.44 -58.64 -7.23
CA VAL A 621 -13.34 -57.97 -8.18
C VAL A 621 -14.41 -58.96 -8.64
N ASP A 622 -15.66 -58.51 -8.66
CA ASP A 622 -16.83 -59.25 -9.16
C ASP A 622 -16.71 -59.53 -10.67
N PRO A 623 -16.79 -60.81 -11.13
CA PRO A 623 -16.74 -61.18 -12.54
C PRO A 623 -17.86 -60.60 -13.43
N HIS A 624 -18.95 -60.10 -12.84
CA HIS A 624 -20.07 -59.51 -13.56
C HIS A 624 -20.14 -57.98 -13.46
N SER A 625 -19.12 -57.35 -12.88
CA SER A 625 -19.01 -55.89 -12.88
C SER A 625 -18.66 -55.36 -14.28
N PRO A 626 -19.31 -54.27 -14.75
CA PRO A 626 -18.97 -53.58 -16.00
C PRO A 626 -17.50 -53.13 -16.08
N PHE A 627 -16.81 -53.07 -14.94
CA PHE A 627 -15.43 -52.58 -14.80
C PHE A 627 -14.37 -53.68 -14.73
N ALA A 628 -14.75 -54.96 -14.84
CA ALA A 628 -13.81 -56.09 -14.76
C ALA A 628 -12.72 -56.05 -15.86
N LYS A 629 -12.98 -55.42 -17.02
CA LYS A 629 -12.02 -55.26 -18.13
C LYS A 629 -10.91 -54.24 -17.89
N LEU A 630 -10.96 -53.43 -16.82
CA LEU A 630 -9.94 -52.42 -16.54
C LEU A 630 -8.67 -52.98 -15.88
N LYS A 631 -8.71 -54.24 -15.41
CA LYS A 631 -7.56 -54.94 -14.84
C LYS A 631 -6.43 -55.19 -15.85
N ASP A 632 -6.76 -55.30 -17.14
CA ASP A 632 -5.81 -55.71 -18.18
C ASP A 632 -5.14 -54.52 -18.90
N LEU A 633 -5.38 -53.28 -18.44
CA LEU A 633 -4.74 -52.08 -18.96
C LEU A 633 -3.35 -51.88 -18.33
N VAL A 634 -2.30 -52.19 -19.08
CA VAL A 634 -0.93 -51.78 -18.76
C VAL A 634 -0.70 -50.40 -19.35
N LEU A 635 -0.54 -49.39 -18.48
CA LEU A 635 -0.13 -48.04 -18.89
C LEU A 635 1.37 -48.06 -19.21
N SER A 636 1.70 -47.90 -20.49
CA SER A 636 3.05 -47.62 -21.00
C SER A 636 3.50 -46.20 -20.70
#